data_AF-A0AAV6RU96-F1
#
_entry.id   AF-A0AAV6RU96-F1
#
_cell.length_a   1.000
_cell.length_b   1.000
_cell.length_c   1.000
_cell.angle_alpha   90.00
_cell.angle_beta   90.00
_cell.angle_gamma   90.00
#
_symmetry.space_group_name_H-M   'P 1'
#
loop_
_entity.id
_entity.type
_entity.pdbx_description
1 polymer ?
#
loop_
_entity_poly.entity_id
_entity_poly.type
_entity_poly.pdbx_seq_one_letter_code
_entity_poly.pdbx_strand_id
1 'polypeptide(L)'
;MLLSHLELWRTYWECVSRPYTVFICSLTAALYYLWGRKCQTPALVCSEAFSAFLYKHCPLVAERFSPTPWCWGGRLQTLVCALLKSRPSITYRNERIRTVDGGQISLDWVDNQTSVTYPQSSTRPTVLILPGLTGTSQQPYVLHTINQATRHGYRCVVFNNRGVGQEELLTPVTYCAADTSDLEYVVQHVKGLYPLAPVLGAGVSMGGMLLLNYLGRKRTKSGLVAGFTISVPWDAQKSSDSMEEPLNWLLFNTYLTNGLCSAVTRHRKMLENVVDIDYVLKARTVREFDERFTTLLFGYKSCKEYYVDASPDRRLHNTTVPILCLNAADDPFSPQNAFPVTIVQSLPNVALLLTSHGGHIAFLQGFFPRGESYMERLFGQFVQAVFEHPKDIKKACGIKTEQILFISPGHTQPAAMEKQLEDLRQQLEKQCMINQELQRQNKDLEQRLHEKEKLLQELHGQYHDLEFPSSNVIEPEVRKSRAAVIAPEPIHETHEITRTRVKKTASETNLIVKAIQKNDFLSRLDDEQTAMMVDLLVVYNFKPGEEVIKEGSEGDSMYIVADGELLVTQAGQDLRTLTTGDVFGELAILYNCKRTATVKAKTVVRLWCMERQTYRTIITNKSKKRREQLMGFLKTSHTLKDLNDAQLSKIIDSMEEVKYQDKDVIVREGTEANTFYIILKGEVLVTKKVHGHQKQIRRMGKGEHFGEQALIREVLRTATCTADGPVTCFSIDKEVFEETIPIEHLELFDDTKVLQEVPQKSSPPSTLKFKDLVPMLYQEGRYQGDPVTLGVGGFGRVALMTTVNHGKYYAVKRVSKKHIVAKRQEEHMLFEKKILKALQCDFIVRLHAAFKDTRYIYMVMEFCGGGEIWTKLKEVGRFDEPIAVFCTACVVEAYAYLHKKNIMYRDLKPENLMLDVKGYVKLVDFGFAKEMVRGDKTYSFVGTPEYMAPEIIKNQGHDFAVDFWSLGILIFELLVGSPPFSSSEPQKIYAKILDGDIKYPPYLSEAAKSIINKLSRPRPGQRLGNTKNGIKDIRHHRWFGNMNWHKLRVGQVDAPTVRLIRKGPCYINFDRFPPDLTKADEEFSGWDREF
;
A
#
# COMPACT_ATOMS: atom_id res chain seq x y z
N MET A 1 6.81 -57.44 -16.00
CA MET A 1 6.33 -56.87 -14.73
C MET A 1 6.90 -55.47 -14.60
N LEU A 2 6.17 -54.47 -15.09
CA LEU A 2 6.56 -53.06 -15.02
C LEU A 2 5.58 -52.38 -14.06
N LEU A 3 6.00 -52.17 -12.81
CA LEU A 3 5.28 -51.30 -11.88
C LEU A 3 5.45 -49.85 -12.36
N SER A 4 4.38 -49.08 -12.27
CA SER A 4 4.35 -47.69 -12.74
C SER A 4 5.21 -46.80 -11.84
N HIS A 5 5.79 -45.73 -12.39
CA HIS A 5 6.57 -44.74 -11.63
C HIS A 5 5.81 -44.16 -10.41
N LEU A 6 4.47 -44.18 -10.43
CA LEU A 6 3.63 -43.74 -9.31
C LEU A 6 3.72 -44.68 -8.09
N GLU A 7 3.82 -45.99 -8.32
CA GLU A 7 3.89 -46.97 -7.23
C GLU A 7 5.24 -46.91 -6.54
N LEU A 8 6.35 -46.78 -7.29
CA LEU A 8 7.69 -46.55 -6.72
C LEU A 8 7.75 -45.31 -5.82
N TRP A 9 7.11 -44.21 -6.22
CA TRP A 9 7.02 -42.99 -5.41
C TRP A 9 6.16 -43.17 -4.16
N ARG A 10 5.07 -43.95 -4.24
CA ARG A 10 4.20 -44.25 -3.10
C ARG A 10 4.91 -45.13 -2.07
N THR A 11 5.62 -46.16 -2.51
CA THR A 11 6.43 -47.03 -1.64
C THR A 11 7.61 -46.27 -1.02
N TYR A 12 8.23 -45.35 -1.76
CA TYR A 12 9.28 -44.48 -1.23
C TYR A 12 8.73 -43.54 -0.14
N TRP A 13 7.56 -42.92 -0.38
CA TRP A 13 6.92 -42.02 0.59
C TRP A 13 6.45 -42.75 1.86
N GLU A 14 5.93 -43.97 1.73
CA GLU A 14 5.56 -44.83 2.86
C GLU A 14 6.78 -45.30 3.68
N CYS A 15 7.95 -45.44 3.04
CA CYS A 15 9.19 -45.83 3.74
C CYS A 15 9.80 -44.64 4.51
N VAL A 16 9.73 -43.42 3.95
CA VAL A 16 10.31 -42.19 4.55
C VAL A 16 9.42 -41.56 5.62
N SER A 17 8.09 -41.77 5.56
CA SER A 17 7.12 -41.22 6.52
C SER A 17 6.96 -42.02 7.82
N ARG A 18 7.61 -43.18 7.95
CA ARG A 18 7.57 -43.97 9.18
C ARG A 18 8.33 -43.26 10.30
N PRO A 19 7.77 -43.16 11.52
CA PRO A 19 8.42 -42.49 12.64
C PRO A 19 9.80 -43.05 12.99
N TYR A 20 10.03 -44.36 12.75
CA TYR A 20 11.34 -45.00 12.90
C TYR A 20 12.37 -44.53 11.86
N THR A 21 11.96 -44.30 10.61
CA THR A 21 12.85 -43.79 9.55
C THR A 21 13.21 -42.33 9.80
N VAL A 22 12.26 -41.52 10.25
CA VAL A 22 12.51 -40.13 10.69
C VAL A 22 13.45 -40.10 11.89
N PHE A 23 13.25 -41.00 12.86
CA PHE A 23 14.14 -41.11 14.02
C PHE A 23 15.54 -41.56 13.64
N ILE A 24 15.68 -42.58 12.80
CA ILE A 24 16.99 -43.04 12.30
C ILE A 24 17.65 -41.94 11.48
N CYS A 25 16.98 -41.30 10.52
CA CYS A 25 17.55 -40.18 9.76
C CYS A 25 17.95 -39.00 10.66
N SER A 26 17.15 -38.69 11.70
CA SER A 26 17.46 -37.64 12.67
C SER A 26 18.64 -38.02 13.57
N LEU A 27 18.73 -39.29 13.99
CA LEU A 27 19.83 -39.83 14.79
C LEU A 27 21.11 -39.91 13.94
N THR A 28 21.04 -40.34 12.68
CA THR A 28 22.16 -40.37 11.74
C THR A 28 22.60 -38.97 11.37
N ALA A 29 21.68 -38.01 11.19
CA ALA A 29 22.00 -36.60 11.00
C ALA A 29 22.61 -35.97 12.26
N ALA A 30 22.12 -36.34 13.46
CA ALA A 30 22.69 -35.90 14.74
C ALA A 30 24.07 -36.52 14.99
N LEU A 31 24.28 -37.80 14.66
CA LEU A 31 25.56 -38.49 14.77
C LEU A 31 26.54 -37.99 13.71
N TYR A 32 26.11 -37.71 12.49
CA TYR A 32 26.92 -37.03 11.46
C TYR A 32 27.25 -35.59 11.87
N TYR A 33 26.30 -34.87 12.48
CA TYR A 33 26.51 -33.54 13.07
C TYR A 33 27.51 -33.57 14.24
N LEU A 34 27.48 -34.62 15.07
CA LEU A 34 28.44 -34.81 16.16
C LEU A 34 29.81 -35.29 15.67
N TRP A 35 29.87 -36.12 14.61
CA TRP A 35 31.10 -36.66 14.04
C TRP A 35 31.81 -35.67 13.10
N GLY A 36 31.06 -34.80 12.41
CA GLY A 36 31.56 -33.74 11.54
C GLY A 36 32.13 -32.51 12.26
N ARG A 37 32.12 -32.49 13.61
CA ARG A 37 32.66 -31.41 14.47
C ARG A 37 34.19 -31.29 14.44
N LYS A 38 34.77 -31.03 13.27
CA LYS A 38 35.90 -30.09 13.23
C LYS A 38 35.32 -28.68 13.16
N CYS A 39 34.78 -28.18 14.28
CA CYS A 39 34.40 -26.77 14.43
C CYS A 39 35.67 -25.92 14.37
N GLN A 40 35.99 -25.41 13.18
CA GLN A 40 37.20 -24.63 12.94
C GLN A 40 37.02 -23.22 13.49
N THR A 41 38.03 -22.73 14.21
CA THR A 41 38.19 -21.30 14.50
C THR A 41 38.27 -20.54 13.19
N PRO A 42 37.58 -19.38 13.05
CA PRO A 42 37.72 -18.53 11.87
C PRO A 42 39.20 -18.25 11.56
N ALA A 43 39.57 -18.30 10.29
CA ALA A 43 40.91 -17.97 9.86
C ALA A 43 41.00 -16.45 9.63
N LEU A 44 41.84 -15.78 10.40
CA LEU A 44 42.11 -14.35 10.25
C LEU A 44 43.37 -14.15 9.40
N VAL A 45 43.21 -13.56 8.22
CA VAL A 45 44.30 -13.21 7.30
C VAL A 45 44.52 -11.71 7.38
N CYS A 46 45.63 -11.27 7.99
CA CYS A 46 46.06 -9.87 8.04
C CYS A 46 47.51 -9.76 8.52
N SER A 47 48.04 -8.53 8.58
CA SER A 47 49.34 -8.24 9.18
C SER A 47 49.38 -8.58 10.67
N GLU A 48 50.57 -8.89 11.20
CA GLU A 48 50.73 -9.25 12.62
C GLU A 48 50.26 -8.14 13.56
N ALA A 49 50.61 -6.88 13.25
CA ALA A 49 50.20 -5.72 14.03
C ALA A 49 48.68 -5.50 14.02
N PHE A 50 48.04 -5.67 12.85
CA PHE A 50 46.58 -5.52 12.76
C PHE A 50 45.84 -6.69 13.42
N SER A 51 46.38 -7.92 13.32
CA SER A 51 45.82 -9.08 14.02
C SER A 51 45.84 -8.89 15.53
N ALA A 52 46.95 -8.39 16.10
CA ALA A 52 47.06 -8.10 17.53
C ALA A 52 46.02 -7.06 18.00
N PHE A 53 45.78 -6.02 17.19
CA PHE A 53 44.73 -5.05 17.48
C PHE A 53 43.33 -5.70 17.48
N LEU A 54 43.02 -6.50 16.46
CA LEU A 54 41.73 -7.18 16.34
C LEU A 54 41.50 -8.18 17.48
N TYR A 55 42.50 -8.95 17.89
CA TYR A 55 42.35 -9.86 19.04
C TYR A 55 42.06 -9.12 20.34
N LYS A 56 42.63 -7.93 20.51
CA LYS A 56 42.46 -7.11 21.71
C LYS A 56 41.10 -6.39 21.75
N HIS A 57 40.69 -5.79 20.64
CA HIS A 57 39.51 -4.90 20.60
C HIS A 57 38.28 -5.52 19.91
N CYS A 58 38.46 -6.60 19.15
CA CYS A 58 37.40 -7.33 18.44
C CYS A 58 37.51 -8.85 18.68
N PRO A 59 37.43 -9.33 19.93
CA PRO A 59 37.71 -10.73 20.28
C PRO A 59 36.86 -11.76 19.51
N LEU A 60 35.72 -11.36 18.91
CA LEU A 60 34.93 -12.24 18.05
C LEU A 60 35.71 -12.84 16.88
N VAL A 61 36.81 -12.22 16.42
CA VAL A 61 37.67 -12.78 15.37
C VAL A 61 38.31 -14.11 15.78
N ALA A 62 38.44 -14.38 17.08
CA ALA A 62 38.94 -15.64 17.64
C ALA A 62 37.81 -16.59 18.10
N GLU A 63 36.57 -16.09 18.22
CA GLU A 63 35.44 -16.87 18.71
C GLU A 63 35.02 -17.91 17.67
N ARG A 64 34.81 -19.15 18.12
CA ARG A 64 34.38 -20.24 17.23
C ARG A 64 32.98 -19.96 16.71
N PHE A 65 32.85 -19.81 15.39
CA PHE A 65 31.54 -19.78 14.73
C PHE A 65 30.99 -21.20 14.56
N SER A 66 29.78 -21.46 15.07
CA SER A 66 29.07 -22.72 14.87
C SER A 66 27.73 -22.45 14.19
N PRO A 67 27.52 -22.93 12.94
CA PRO A 67 26.27 -22.72 12.24
C PRO A 67 25.11 -23.41 12.95
N THR A 68 23.89 -22.95 12.68
CA THR A 68 22.66 -23.52 13.24
C THR A 68 22.57 -25.02 12.92
N PRO A 69 22.34 -25.92 13.90
CA PRO A 69 22.52 -27.36 13.71
C PRO A 69 21.72 -27.99 12.57
N TRP A 70 20.47 -27.56 12.39
CA TRP A 70 19.58 -28.04 11.34
C TRP A 70 19.68 -27.23 10.04
N CYS A 71 20.58 -26.23 9.99
CA CYS A 71 20.79 -25.31 8.88
C CYS A 71 22.30 -25.11 8.63
N TRP A 72 23.07 -26.19 8.44
CA TRP A 72 24.53 -26.08 8.36
C TRP A 72 25.04 -25.49 7.03
N GLY A 73 24.32 -25.71 5.93
CA GLY A 73 24.91 -25.58 4.59
C GLY A 73 24.74 -24.18 4.06
N GLY A 74 25.76 -23.60 3.43
CA GLY A 74 25.74 -22.22 2.97
C GLY A 74 24.52 -21.85 2.13
N ARG A 75 24.08 -22.72 1.20
CA ARG A 75 22.83 -22.52 0.42
C ARG A 75 21.59 -22.46 1.32
N LEU A 76 21.47 -23.40 2.25
CA LEU A 76 20.34 -23.47 3.17
C LEU A 76 20.33 -22.29 4.16
N GLN A 77 21.50 -21.91 4.70
CA GLN A 77 21.65 -20.72 5.54
C GLN A 77 21.22 -19.46 4.81
N THR A 78 21.64 -19.30 3.55
CA THR A 78 21.27 -18.16 2.71
C THR A 78 19.75 -18.04 2.53
N LEU A 79 19.08 -19.16 2.21
CA LEU A 79 17.62 -19.18 2.00
C LEU A 79 16.83 -18.99 3.31
N VAL A 80 17.24 -19.68 4.37
CA VAL A 80 16.52 -19.71 5.65
C VAL A 80 16.65 -18.38 6.39
N CYS A 81 17.80 -17.70 6.28
CA CYS A 81 18.01 -16.39 6.91
C CYS A 81 16.95 -15.37 6.48
N ALA A 82 16.57 -15.36 5.20
CA ALA A 82 15.54 -14.46 4.67
C ALA A 82 14.15 -14.66 5.30
N LEU A 83 13.87 -15.87 5.82
CA LEU A 83 12.56 -16.24 6.39
C LEU A 83 12.51 -16.15 7.92
N LEU A 84 13.60 -16.46 8.62
CA LEU A 84 13.60 -16.59 10.08
C LEU A 84 14.13 -15.38 10.82
N LYS A 85 14.89 -14.50 10.15
CA LYS A 85 15.51 -13.36 10.80
C LYS A 85 14.47 -12.33 11.20
N SER A 86 14.50 -11.92 12.45
CA SER A 86 13.64 -10.85 12.97
C SER A 86 13.92 -9.53 12.25
N ARG A 87 12.92 -8.65 12.18
CA ARG A 87 13.05 -7.30 11.63
C ARG A 87 12.80 -6.30 12.75
N PRO A 88 13.85 -5.71 13.37
CA PRO A 88 13.66 -4.72 14.41
C PRO A 88 13.04 -3.46 13.80
N SER A 89 12.17 -2.79 14.56
CA SER A 89 11.52 -1.56 14.12
C SER A 89 12.51 -0.39 14.19
N ILE A 90 12.74 0.27 13.06
CA ILE A 90 13.60 1.44 12.95
C ILE A 90 12.83 2.56 12.27
N THR A 91 12.85 3.74 12.89
CA THR A 91 12.27 4.96 12.33
C THR A 91 13.35 5.75 11.61
N TYR A 92 13.12 6.04 10.34
CA TYR A 92 14.06 6.78 9.48
C TYR A 92 13.59 8.22 9.24
N ARG A 93 14.54 9.14 9.16
CA ARG A 93 14.37 10.41 8.46
C ARG A 93 14.87 10.24 7.02
N ASN A 94 13.95 10.22 6.06
CA ASN A 94 14.33 10.14 4.65
C ASN A 94 14.80 11.50 4.13
N GLU A 95 15.87 11.52 3.35
CA GLU A 95 16.41 12.69 2.68
C GLU A 95 16.69 12.34 1.23
N ARG A 96 16.28 13.22 0.31
CA ARG A 96 16.54 13.05 -1.12
C ARG A 96 17.54 14.11 -1.56
N ILE A 97 18.67 13.66 -2.09
CA ILE A 97 19.70 14.55 -2.61
C ILE A 97 19.70 14.51 -4.13
N ARG A 98 19.97 15.67 -4.76
CA ARG A 98 20.05 15.81 -6.22
C ARG A 98 21.48 15.60 -6.67
N THR A 99 21.65 14.78 -7.68
CA THR A 99 22.97 14.49 -8.24
C THR A 99 23.30 15.46 -9.37
N VAL A 100 24.59 15.56 -9.71
CA VAL A 100 25.10 16.51 -10.71
C VAL A 100 24.51 16.32 -12.11
N ASP A 101 24.07 15.10 -12.43
CA ASP A 101 23.40 14.73 -13.68
C ASP A 101 21.89 15.02 -13.66
N GLY A 102 21.36 15.63 -12.60
CA GLY A 102 19.93 15.92 -12.42
C GLY A 102 19.13 14.78 -11.80
N GLY A 103 19.79 13.65 -11.52
CA GLY A 103 19.21 12.48 -10.86
C GLY A 103 18.89 12.73 -9.39
N GLN A 104 18.47 11.66 -8.69
CA GLN A 104 18.20 11.72 -7.26
C GLN A 104 18.65 10.44 -6.55
N ILE A 105 19.13 10.60 -5.32
CA ILE A 105 19.54 9.53 -4.40
C ILE A 105 18.73 9.67 -3.10
N SER A 106 18.29 8.54 -2.56
CA SER A 106 17.53 8.46 -1.30
C SER A 106 18.41 8.00 -0.15
N LEU A 107 18.52 8.81 0.90
CA LEU A 107 19.26 8.54 2.13
C LEU A 107 18.29 8.36 3.30
N ASP A 108 18.41 7.24 4.01
CA ASP A 108 17.60 6.99 5.21
C ASP A 108 18.46 7.16 6.47
N TRP A 109 18.16 8.21 7.24
CA TRP A 109 18.93 8.59 8.42
C TRP A 109 18.33 8.07 9.71
N VAL A 110 19.20 7.65 10.62
CA VAL A 110 18.90 7.44 12.04
C VAL A 110 19.87 8.30 12.83
N ASP A 111 19.42 9.49 13.19
CA ASP A 111 20.28 10.53 13.78
C ASP A 111 20.75 10.21 15.21
N ASN A 112 20.03 9.32 15.91
CA ASN A 112 20.30 8.92 17.29
C ASN A 112 20.47 10.11 18.25
N GLN A 113 19.52 11.04 18.19
CA GLN A 113 19.58 12.33 18.90
C GLN A 113 19.61 12.18 20.43
N THR A 114 19.08 11.07 20.96
CA THR A 114 19.02 10.74 22.38
C THR A 114 20.29 10.07 22.91
N SER A 115 21.36 9.98 22.10
CA SER A 115 22.63 9.37 22.50
C SER A 115 23.27 10.10 23.69
N VAL A 116 23.39 9.41 24.82
CA VAL A 116 24.06 9.93 26.03
C VAL A 116 25.58 9.97 25.81
N THR A 117 26.13 8.97 25.10
CA THR A 117 27.57 8.86 24.83
C THR A 117 28.06 9.95 23.86
N TYR A 118 27.25 10.30 22.87
CA TYR A 118 27.58 11.31 21.85
C TYR A 118 26.45 12.35 21.74
N PRO A 119 26.34 13.28 22.71
CA PRO A 119 25.22 14.24 22.76
C PRO A 119 25.31 15.29 21.64
N GLN A 120 26.53 15.66 21.23
CA GLN A 120 26.75 16.66 20.18
C GLN A 120 26.55 16.05 18.79
N SER A 121 25.59 16.60 18.04
CA SER A 121 25.26 16.14 16.69
C SER A 121 26.41 16.35 15.68
N SER A 122 27.21 17.40 15.83
CA SER A 122 28.28 17.78 14.90
C SER A 122 29.49 16.84 14.90
N THR A 123 29.74 16.15 16.01
CA THR A 123 30.90 15.25 16.21
C THR A 123 30.50 13.79 16.34
N ARG A 124 29.20 13.48 16.38
CA ARG A 124 28.68 12.11 16.55
C ARG A 124 29.21 11.17 15.45
N PRO A 125 29.87 10.06 15.82
CA PRO A 125 30.33 9.07 14.85
C PRO A 125 29.18 8.57 13.98
N THR A 126 29.45 8.43 12.68
CA THR A 126 28.44 8.11 11.69
C THR A 126 28.82 6.84 10.93
N VAL A 127 27.88 5.90 10.81
CA VAL A 127 28.02 4.69 9.98
C VAL A 127 27.22 4.88 8.69
N LEU A 128 27.91 4.87 7.56
CA LEU A 128 27.33 4.84 6.22
C LEU A 128 27.15 3.39 5.77
N ILE A 129 25.90 2.96 5.58
CA ILE A 129 25.56 1.57 5.27
C ILE A 129 25.19 1.45 3.79
N LEU A 130 25.82 0.49 3.11
CA LEU A 130 25.63 0.20 1.68
C LEU A 130 24.99 -1.19 1.53
N PRO A 131 23.69 -1.27 1.17
CA PRO A 131 23.00 -2.54 0.95
C PRO A 131 23.52 -3.33 -0.27
N GLY A 132 23.12 -4.60 -0.36
CA GLY A 132 23.43 -5.47 -1.52
C GLY A 132 22.66 -5.11 -2.80
N LEU A 133 22.81 -5.95 -3.83
CA LEU A 133 22.36 -5.70 -5.21
C LEU A 133 20.90 -5.22 -5.34
N THR A 134 19.97 -5.82 -4.60
CA THR A 134 18.54 -5.42 -4.56
C THR A 134 18.10 -4.99 -3.16
N GLY A 135 19.07 -4.64 -2.30
CA GLY A 135 18.85 -4.28 -0.90
C GLY A 135 18.39 -2.84 -0.72
N THR A 136 17.62 -2.60 0.34
CA THR A 136 17.20 -1.27 0.81
C THR A 136 17.39 -1.17 2.34
N SER A 137 17.10 -0.01 2.91
CA SER A 137 17.04 0.22 4.37
C SER A 137 16.12 -0.74 5.14
N GLN A 138 15.24 -1.49 4.45
CA GLN A 138 14.29 -2.42 5.07
C GLN A 138 14.81 -3.86 5.19
N GLN A 139 16.03 -4.14 4.69
CA GLN A 139 16.57 -5.50 4.73
C GLN A 139 16.98 -5.89 6.16
N PRO A 140 16.71 -7.14 6.62
CA PRO A 140 17.00 -7.55 7.99
C PRO A 140 18.44 -7.27 8.44
N TYR A 141 19.44 -7.58 7.59
CA TYR A 141 20.85 -7.33 7.93
C TYR A 141 21.17 -5.84 8.08
N VAL A 142 20.51 -4.94 7.33
CA VAL A 142 20.66 -3.48 7.48
C VAL A 142 20.05 -3.03 8.81
N LEU A 143 18.85 -3.51 9.12
CA LEU A 143 18.14 -3.17 10.34
C LEU A 143 18.93 -3.61 11.60
N HIS A 144 19.50 -4.82 11.59
CA HIS A 144 20.34 -5.28 12.70
C HIS A 144 21.66 -4.53 12.80
N THR A 145 22.28 -4.16 11.67
CA THR A 145 23.49 -3.32 11.64
C THR A 145 23.22 -1.94 12.27
N ILE A 146 22.08 -1.32 11.95
CA ILE A 146 21.67 -0.05 12.56
C ILE A 146 21.41 -0.21 14.06
N ASN A 147 20.72 -1.27 14.47
CA ASN A 147 20.47 -1.54 15.88
C ASN A 147 21.79 -1.71 16.67
N GLN A 148 22.79 -2.40 16.12
CA GLN A 148 24.13 -2.47 16.72
C GLN A 148 24.77 -1.08 16.85
N ALA A 149 24.84 -0.31 15.77
CA ALA A 149 25.49 1.00 15.79
C ALA A 149 24.78 2.01 16.71
N THR A 150 23.45 2.01 16.73
CA THR A 150 22.66 2.96 17.55
C THR A 150 22.74 2.66 19.04
N ARG A 151 22.92 1.40 19.46
CA ARG A 151 23.18 1.02 20.86
C ARG A 151 24.48 1.61 21.42
N HIS A 152 25.47 1.81 20.55
CA HIS A 152 26.71 2.51 20.91
C HIS A 152 26.61 4.04 20.78
N GLY A 153 25.43 4.57 20.46
CA GLY A 153 25.21 6.01 20.40
C GLY A 153 25.58 6.65 19.05
N TYR A 154 25.84 5.86 18.00
CA TYR A 154 26.24 6.35 16.68
C TYR A 154 25.04 6.78 15.83
N ARG A 155 25.29 7.67 14.86
CA ARG A 155 24.38 8.00 13.76
C ARG A 155 24.51 6.95 12.67
N CYS A 156 23.40 6.57 12.03
CA CYS A 156 23.43 5.73 10.84
C CYS A 156 22.83 6.48 9.64
N VAL A 157 23.37 6.23 8.46
CA VAL A 157 22.80 6.66 7.19
C VAL A 157 22.86 5.50 6.21
N VAL A 158 21.71 5.12 5.66
CA VAL A 158 21.63 4.07 4.63
C VAL A 158 21.61 4.74 3.26
N PHE A 159 22.56 4.38 2.42
CA PHE A 159 22.60 4.79 1.01
C PHE A 159 21.77 3.82 0.18
N ASN A 160 20.56 4.22 -0.21
CA ASN A 160 19.75 3.42 -1.13
C ASN A 160 20.18 3.73 -2.57
N ASN A 161 20.55 2.67 -3.31
CA ASN A 161 20.90 2.77 -4.72
C ASN A 161 19.75 3.34 -5.56
N ARG A 162 20.07 4.14 -6.58
CA ARG A 162 19.07 4.81 -7.45
C ARG A 162 18.05 3.82 -8.02
N GLY A 163 16.76 4.13 -7.86
CA GLY A 163 15.66 3.36 -8.42
C GLY A 163 15.22 2.16 -7.57
N VAL A 164 15.88 1.93 -6.42
CA VAL A 164 15.57 0.85 -5.48
C VAL A 164 14.80 1.38 -4.24
N GLY A 165 14.98 2.64 -3.83
CA GLY A 165 14.51 3.20 -2.55
C GLY A 165 13.10 3.81 -2.52
N GLN A 166 12.16 3.29 -3.32
CA GLN A 166 10.80 3.86 -3.56
C GLN A 166 10.77 5.19 -4.34
N GLU A 167 11.92 5.79 -4.67
CA GLU A 167 12.00 6.93 -5.58
C GLU A 167 11.89 6.52 -7.06
N GLU A 168 11.36 7.43 -7.88
CA GLU A 168 11.40 7.30 -9.35
C GLU A 168 12.79 7.68 -9.89
N LEU A 169 13.23 7.02 -10.95
CA LEU A 169 14.43 7.46 -11.68
C LEU A 169 14.11 8.74 -12.47
N LEU A 170 14.89 9.79 -12.22
CA LEU A 170 14.79 11.07 -12.93
C LEU A 170 15.81 11.20 -14.07
N THR A 171 16.81 10.34 -14.05
CA THR A 171 17.86 10.17 -15.06
C THR A 171 17.89 8.69 -15.44
N PRO A 172 18.35 8.32 -16.65
CA PRO A 172 18.49 6.92 -17.02
C PRO A 172 19.61 6.20 -16.25
N VAL A 173 20.49 6.94 -15.58
CA VAL A 173 21.57 6.40 -14.73
C VAL A 173 20.98 5.64 -13.53
N THR A 174 21.38 4.36 -13.42
CA THR A 174 21.06 3.48 -12.29
C THR A 174 22.31 3.28 -11.41
N TYR A 175 22.49 2.11 -10.80
CA TYR A 175 23.62 1.81 -9.94
C TYR A 175 24.43 0.65 -10.50
N CYS A 176 25.73 0.63 -10.19
CA CYS A 176 26.68 -0.35 -10.70
C CYS A 176 27.77 -0.60 -9.66
N ALA A 177 28.22 -1.85 -9.52
CA ALA A 177 29.27 -2.22 -8.55
C ALA A 177 30.63 -1.56 -8.86
N ALA A 178 30.83 -1.17 -10.13
CA ALA A 178 32.03 -0.50 -10.61
C ALA A 178 31.91 1.04 -10.61
N ASP A 179 30.71 1.64 -10.59
CA ASP A 179 30.59 3.10 -10.57
C ASP A 179 30.46 3.64 -9.14
N THR A 180 31.47 4.41 -8.72
CA THR A 180 31.58 4.94 -7.34
C THR A 180 31.12 6.38 -7.20
N SER A 181 30.63 6.99 -8.29
CA SER A 181 30.31 8.42 -8.36
C SER A 181 29.21 8.84 -7.38
N ASP A 182 28.15 8.04 -7.29
CA ASP A 182 27.05 8.27 -6.34
C ASP A 182 27.51 8.16 -4.88
N LEU A 183 28.31 7.13 -4.58
CA LEU A 183 28.87 6.96 -3.24
C LEU A 183 29.79 8.12 -2.86
N GLU A 184 30.59 8.62 -3.80
CA GLU A 184 31.42 9.81 -3.59
C GLU A 184 30.56 11.03 -3.23
N TYR A 185 29.51 11.28 -4.00
CA TYR A 185 28.60 12.39 -3.76
C TYR A 185 27.93 12.27 -2.38
N VAL A 186 27.49 11.07 -2.00
CA VAL A 186 26.90 10.81 -0.67
C VAL A 186 27.91 11.04 0.45
N VAL A 187 29.15 10.57 0.32
CA VAL A 187 30.18 10.79 1.34
C VAL A 187 30.50 12.29 1.49
N GLN A 188 30.60 13.02 0.37
CA GLN A 188 30.79 14.47 0.40
C GLN A 188 29.61 15.19 1.08
N HIS A 189 28.38 14.78 0.78
CA HIS A 189 27.17 15.32 1.41
C HIS A 189 27.15 15.09 2.93
N VAL A 190 27.40 13.86 3.36
CA VAL A 190 27.46 13.49 4.80
C VAL A 190 28.56 14.29 5.51
N LYS A 191 29.74 14.42 4.89
CA LYS A 191 30.85 15.23 5.43
C LYS A 191 30.57 16.72 5.39
N GLY A 192 29.78 17.22 4.44
CA GLY A 192 29.34 18.61 4.39
C GLY A 192 28.39 18.97 5.53
N LEU A 193 27.44 18.07 5.83
CA LEU A 193 26.52 18.22 6.97
C LEU A 193 27.24 18.08 8.32
N TYR A 194 28.20 17.15 8.42
CA TYR A 194 28.91 16.86 9.65
C TYR A 194 30.44 16.78 9.44
N PRO A 195 31.13 17.94 9.28
CA PRO A 195 32.55 17.97 8.95
C PRO A 195 33.46 17.31 10.00
N LEU A 196 33.09 17.43 11.27
CA LEU A 196 33.87 16.93 12.41
C LEU A 196 33.55 15.48 12.80
N ALA A 197 32.45 14.91 12.29
CA ALA A 197 32.09 13.53 12.58
C ALA A 197 33.01 12.53 11.83
N PRO A 198 33.56 11.50 12.51
CA PRO A 198 34.20 10.40 11.83
C PRO A 198 33.15 9.51 11.16
N VAL A 199 33.42 9.09 9.92
CA VAL A 199 32.48 8.29 9.11
C VAL A 199 33.09 6.93 8.76
N LEU A 200 32.42 5.85 9.10
CA LEU A 200 32.80 4.48 8.73
C LEU A 200 31.86 3.96 7.65
N GLY A 201 32.39 3.36 6.59
CA GLY A 201 31.59 2.70 5.56
C GLY A 201 31.37 1.22 5.87
N ALA A 202 30.14 0.72 5.75
CA ALA A 202 29.78 -0.67 5.97
C ALA A 202 29.00 -1.22 4.77
N GLY A 203 29.59 -2.14 4.00
CA GLY A 203 29.00 -2.65 2.77
C GLY A 203 28.72 -4.15 2.82
N VAL A 204 27.55 -4.57 2.31
CA VAL A 204 27.15 -5.97 2.27
C VAL A 204 27.01 -6.45 0.83
N SER A 205 27.59 -7.61 0.50
CA SER A 205 27.55 -8.18 -0.85
C SER A 205 28.02 -7.16 -1.90
N MET A 206 27.21 -6.85 -2.92
CA MET A 206 27.52 -5.82 -3.93
C MET A 206 27.86 -4.44 -3.31
N GLY A 207 27.19 -4.03 -2.23
CA GLY A 207 27.53 -2.79 -1.52
C GLY A 207 28.94 -2.81 -0.90
N GLY A 208 29.44 -4.00 -0.55
CA GLY A 208 30.83 -4.19 -0.14
C GLY A 208 31.81 -4.06 -1.30
N MET A 209 31.46 -4.56 -2.49
CA MET A 209 32.27 -4.34 -3.70
C MET A 209 32.40 -2.85 -4.01
N LEU A 210 31.28 -2.13 -3.98
CA LEU A 210 31.22 -0.69 -4.23
C LEU A 210 32.07 0.09 -3.22
N LEU A 211 31.98 -0.25 -1.93
CA LEU A 211 32.79 0.36 -0.87
C LEU A 211 34.30 0.15 -1.08
N LEU A 212 34.72 -1.07 -1.39
CA LEU A 212 36.13 -1.39 -1.60
C LEU A 212 36.67 -0.70 -2.87
N ASN A 213 35.90 -0.68 -3.95
CA ASN A 213 36.25 0.06 -5.16
C ASN A 213 36.39 1.56 -4.89
N TYR A 214 35.48 2.14 -4.10
CA TYR A 214 35.55 3.55 -3.69
C TYR A 214 36.79 3.85 -2.86
N LEU A 215 37.07 3.05 -1.83
CA LEU A 215 38.25 3.22 -0.98
C LEU A 215 39.55 3.08 -1.78
N GLY A 216 39.61 2.14 -2.73
CA GLY A 216 40.76 1.98 -3.61
C GLY A 216 40.93 3.13 -4.60
N ARG A 217 39.84 3.72 -5.12
CA ARG A 217 39.90 4.86 -6.06
C ARG A 217 40.24 6.17 -5.36
N LYS A 218 39.64 6.45 -4.21
CA LYS A 218 39.82 7.73 -3.50
C LYS A 218 41.02 7.75 -2.57
N ARG A 219 41.51 6.59 -2.13
CA ARG A 219 42.69 6.48 -1.26
C ARG A 219 42.53 7.38 -0.04
N THR A 220 43.46 8.30 0.19
CA THR A 220 43.46 9.27 1.29
C THR A 220 42.33 10.31 1.22
N LYS A 221 41.74 10.53 0.04
CA LYS A 221 40.63 11.48 -0.18
C LYS A 221 39.25 10.85 0.03
N SER A 222 39.17 9.62 0.53
CA SER A 222 37.90 8.90 0.69
C SER A 222 36.97 9.51 1.75
N GLY A 223 37.45 10.35 2.67
CA GLY A 223 36.62 10.93 3.74
C GLY A 223 36.10 9.94 4.79
N LEU A 224 36.36 8.63 4.61
CA LEU A 224 36.02 7.57 5.54
C LEU A 224 37.21 7.25 6.45
N VAL A 225 36.95 6.86 7.69
CA VAL A 225 37.99 6.50 8.67
C VAL A 225 38.30 5.01 8.70
N ALA A 226 37.38 4.16 8.24
CA ALA A 226 37.52 2.71 8.11
C ALA A 226 36.43 2.12 7.21
N GLY A 227 36.60 0.85 6.81
CA GLY A 227 35.61 0.07 6.07
C GLY A 227 35.29 -1.26 6.75
N PHE A 228 34.04 -1.71 6.65
CA PHE A 228 33.62 -3.06 7.06
C PHE A 228 32.83 -3.72 5.94
N THR A 229 33.11 -4.99 5.62
CA THR A 229 32.39 -5.69 4.56
C THR A 229 31.96 -7.11 4.93
N ILE A 230 30.81 -7.54 4.41
CA ILE A 230 30.26 -8.89 4.61
C ILE A 230 29.92 -9.54 3.27
N SER A 231 30.33 -10.80 3.09
CA SER A 231 29.99 -11.64 1.93
C SER A 231 30.28 -10.97 0.59
N VAL A 232 31.42 -10.30 0.48
CA VAL A 232 31.83 -9.60 -0.75
C VAL A 232 32.15 -10.61 -1.86
N PRO A 233 31.52 -10.49 -3.04
CA PRO A 233 31.99 -11.16 -4.26
C PRO A 233 33.32 -10.54 -4.71
N TRP A 234 34.43 -11.22 -4.41
CA TRP A 234 35.78 -10.68 -4.67
C TRP A 234 36.17 -10.64 -6.16
N ASP A 235 35.69 -11.62 -6.92
CA ASP A 235 35.86 -11.74 -8.36
C ASP A 235 34.46 -11.89 -8.97
N ALA A 236 33.98 -10.86 -9.65
CA ALA A 236 32.63 -10.82 -10.19
C ALA A 236 32.39 -11.92 -11.23
N GLN A 237 33.43 -12.31 -11.98
CA GLN A 237 33.32 -13.37 -12.98
C GLN A 237 33.15 -14.74 -12.32
N LYS A 238 34.03 -15.10 -11.37
CA LYS A 238 33.90 -16.36 -10.62
C LYS A 238 32.60 -16.43 -9.83
N SER A 239 32.14 -15.29 -9.32
CA SER A 239 30.87 -15.18 -8.61
C SER A 239 29.69 -15.47 -9.54
N SER A 240 29.72 -14.91 -10.75
CA SER A 240 28.76 -15.20 -11.81
C SER A 240 28.81 -16.67 -12.24
N ASP A 241 30.00 -17.27 -12.39
CA ASP A 241 30.16 -18.69 -12.73
C ASP A 241 29.54 -19.59 -11.65
N SER A 242 29.81 -19.31 -10.37
CA SER A 242 29.24 -20.10 -9.27
C SER A 242 27.72 -19.96 -9.17
N MET A 243 27.17 -18.76 -9.44
CA MET A 243 25.72 -18.55 -9.51
C MET A 243 25.05 -19.27 -10.69
N GLU A 244 25.79 -19.65 -11.73
CA GLU A 244 25.28 -20.38 -12.89
C GLU A 244 25.39 -21.91 -12.76
N GLU A 245 26.00 -22.41 -11.68
CA GLU A 245 25.91 -23.83 -11.33
C GLU A 245 24.44 -24.26 -11.18
N PRO A 246 24.01 -25.46 -11.61
CA PRO A 246 22.60 -25.82 -11.74
C PRO A 246 21.73 -25.55 -10.50
N LEU A 247 22.26 -25.85 -9.31
CA LEU A 247 21.55 -25.65 -8.04
C LEU A 247 21.51 -24.18 -7.62
N ASN A 248 22.61 -23.44 -7.79
CA ASN A 248 22.65 -22.00 -7.48
C ASN A 248 21.83 -21.19 -8.49
N TRP A 249 21.80 -21.63 -9.74
CA TRP A 249 21.01 -21.03 -10.81
C TRP A 249 19.51 -21.08 -10.48
N LEU A 250 19.04 -22.25 -10.05
CA LEU A 250 17.65 -22.47 -9.64
C LEU A 250 17.30 -21.70 -8.37
N LEU A 251 18.17 -21.73 -7.34
CA LEU A 251 17.85 -21.18 -6.02
C LEU A 251 18.04 -19.66 -5.92
N PHE A 252 19.04 -19.09 -6.61
CA PHE A 252 19.48 -17.71 -6.41
C PHE A 252 19.48 -16.87 -7.69
N ASN A 253 20.10 -17.37 -8.76
CA ASN A 253 20.32 -16.59 -9.98
C ASN A 253 19.01 -16.20 -10.66
N THR A 254 18.08 -17.15 -10.79
CA THR A 254 16.75 -16.91 -11.36
C THR A 254 15.97 -15.87 -10.56
N TYR A 255 16.00 -15.99 -9.22
CA TYR A 255 15.31 -15.05 -8.33
C TYR A 255 15.88 -13.62 -8.45
N LEU A 256 17.21 -13.49 -8.47
CA LEU A 256 17.88 -12.19 -8.58
C LEU A 256 17.68 -11.56 -9.96
N THR A 257 17.78 -12.35 -11.02
CA THR A 257 17.54 -11.89 -12.40
C THR A 257 16.12 -11.34 -12.54
N ASN A 258 15.11 -12.05 -12.01
CA ASN A 258 13.74 -11.58 -11.99
C ASN A 258 13.57 -10.28 -11.18
N GLY A 259 14.30 -10.14 -10.06
CA GLY A 259 14.32 -8.92 -9.26
C GLY A 259 14.91 -7.72 -10.01
N LEU A 260 16.02 -7.92 -10.73
CA LEU A 260 16.66 -6.91 -11.57
C LEU A 260 15.75 -6.50 -12.74
N CYS A 261 15.16 -7.46 -13.46
CA CYS A 261 14.19 -7.20 -14.53
C CYS A 261 12.96 -6.44 -14.02
N SER A 262 12.48 -6.76 -12.81
CA SER A 262 11.37 -6.04 -12.17
C SER A 262 11.75 -4.60 -11.81
N ALA A 263 12.99 -4.35 -11.38
CA ALA A 263 13.49 -3.00 -11.10
C ALA A 263 13.55 -2.15 -12.37
N VAL A 264 14.02 -2.72 -13.49
CA VAL A 264 14.02 -2.05 -14.80
C VAL A 264 12.59 -1.79 -15.29
N THR A 265 11.68 -2.76 -15.14
CA THR A 265 10.27 -2.63 -15.57
C THR A 265 9.57 -1.48 -14.84
N ARG A 266 9.85 -1.29 -13.55
CA ARG A 266 9.28 -0.19 -12.74
C ARG A 266 9.58 1.18 -13.32
N HIS A 267 10.76 1.34 -13.92
CA HIS A 267 11.24 2.61 -14.47
C HIS A 267 11.30 2.60 -16.01
N ARG A 268 10.48 1.76 -16.66
CA ARG A 268 10.50 1.55 -18.12
C ARG A 268 10.46 2.86 -18.91
N LYS A 269 9.57 3.78 -18.56
CA LYS A 269 9.40 5.08 -19.24
C LYS A 269 10.70 5.91 -19.27
N MET A 270 11.54 5.78 -18.25
CA MET A 270 12.81 6.53 -18.18
C MET A 270 13.94 5.82 -18.95
N LEU A 271 13.93 4.49 -18.96
CA LEU A 271 15.02 3.66 -19.49
C LEU A 271 14.84 3.27 -20.96
N GLU A 272 13.62 3.28 -21.49
CA GLU A 272 13.30 2.87 -22.87
C GLU A 272 13.96 3.72 -23.95
N ASN A 273 14.34 4.96 -23.62
CA ASN A 273 15.04 5.85 -24.53
C ASN A 273 16.55 5.55 -24.63
N VAL A 274 17.09 4.69 -23.77
CA VAL A 274 18.53 4.43 -23.66
C VAL A 274 18.88 2.96 -23.93
N VAL A 275 18.00 2.04 -23.55
CA VAL A 275 18.22 0.59 -23.72
C VAL A 275 16.94 -0.09 -24.19
N ASP A 276 17.06 -1.10 -25.06
CA ASP A 276 15.93 -1.97 -25.44
C ASP A 276 15.48 -2.81 -24.23
N ILE A 277 14.43 -2.32 -23.57
CA ILE A 277 13.88 -2.95 -22.37
C ILE A 277 13.31 -4.34 -22.66
N ASP A 278 12.67 -4.55 -23.81
CA ASP A 278 12.09 -5.86 -24.11
C ASP A 278 13.16 -6.92 -24.37
N TYR A 279 14.34 -6.52 -24.85
CA TYR A 279 15.50 -7.40 -24.93
C TYR A 279 16.12 -7.70 -23.55
N VAL A 280 16.22 -6.69 -22.68
CA VAL A 280 16.70 -6.84 -21.29
C VAL A 280 15.81 -7.79 -20.50
N LEU A 281 14.48 -7.67 -20.61
CA LEU A 281 13.51 -8.50 -19.87
C LEU A 281 13.55 -9.99 -20.25
N LYS A 282 14.22 -10.34 -21.35
CA LYS A 282 14.47 -11.74 -21.73
C LYS A 282 15.63 -12.38 -20.96
N ALA A 283 16.36 -11.65 -20.12
CA ALA A 283 17.48 -12.20 -19.37
C ALA A 283 17.03 -13.32 -18.42
N ARG A 284 17.80 -14.42 -18.39
CA ARG A 284 17.58 -15.59 -17.52
C ARG A 284 18.66 -15.77 -16.46
N THR A 285 19.78 -15.09 -16.60
CA THR A 285 20.86 -15.05 -15.60
C THR A 285 21.28 -13.61 -15.32
N VAL A 286 21.92 -13.38 -14.17
CA VAL A 286 22.52 -12.10 -13.80
C VAL A 286 23.55 -11.67 -14.84
N ARG A 287 24.31 -12.62 -15.41
CA ARG A 287 25.26 -12.33 -16.51
C ARG A 287 24.57 -11.83 -17.76
N GLU A 288 23.47 -12.46 -18.18
CA GLU A 288 22.69 -11.99 -19.32
C GLU A 288 22.09 -10.61 -19.05
N PHE A 289 21.63 -10.36 -17.81
CA PHE A 289 21.15 -9.03 -17.43
C PHE A 289 22.27 -7.99 -17.49
N ASP A 290 23.45 -8.29 -16.93
CA ASP A 290 24.59 -7.38 -16.93
C ASP A 290 25.13 -7.13 -18.35
N GLU A 291 25.08 -8.12 -19.23
CA GLU A 291 25.45 -7.96 -20.64
C GLU A 291 24.45 -7.09 -21.40
N ARG A 292 23.15 -7.30 -21.18
CA ARG A 292 22.08 -6.61 -21.93
C ARG A 292 21.70 -5.25 -21.35
N PHE A 293 22.00 -4.98 -20.08
CA PHE A 293 21.61 -3.74 -19.40
C PHE A 293 22.81 -2.99 -18.83
N THR A 294 23.51 -3.57 -17.85
CA THR A 294 24.58 -2.88 -17.10
C THR A 294 25.73 -2.44 -18.01
N THR A 295 26.19 -3.33 -18.89
CA THR A 295 27.28 -3.09 -19.84
C THR A 295 26.93 -1.95 -20.80
N LEU A 296 25.70 -1.93 -21.32
CA LEU A 296 25.23 -0.89 -22.24
C LEU A 296 25.07 0.46 -21.54
N LEU A 297 24.45 0.47 -20.36
CA LEU A 297 24.14 1.71 -19.64
C LEU A 297 25.41 2.42 -19.14
N PHE A 298 26.43 1.66 -18.74
CA PHE A 298 27.70 2.20 -18.23
C PHE A 298 28.82 2.21 -19.28
N GLY A 299 28.51 1.89 -20.54
CA GLY A 299 29.43 2.04 -21.67
C GLY A 299 30.61 1.06 -21.70
N TYR A 300 30.46 -0.13 -21.11
CA TYR A 300 31.46 -1.20 -21.22
C TYR A 300 31.35 -1.92 -22.58
N LYS A 301 32.45 -2.43 -23.13
CA LYS A 301 32.43 -3.16 -24.41
C LYS A 301 31.94 -4.60 -24.27
N SER A 302 32.07 -5.15 -23.07
CA SER A 302 31.66 -6.53 -22.78
C SER A 302 31.39 -6.72 -21.28
N CYS A 303 30.57 -7.71 -20.96
CA CYS A 303 30.33 -8.12 -19.58
C CYS A 303 31.63 -8.53 -18.85
N LYS A 304 32.60 -9.11 -19.58
CA LYS A 304 33.93 -9.44 -19.04
C LYS A 304 34.72 -8.20 -18.60
N GLU A 305 34.69 -7.13 -19.40
CA GLU A 305 35.34 -5.86 -19.05
C GLU A 305 34.68 -5.24 -17.81
N TYR A 306 33.34 -5.24 -17.77
CA TYR A 306 32.58 -4.82 -16.59
C TYR A 306 32.96 -5.62 -15.34
N TYR A 307 32.97 -6.96 -15.40
CA TYR A 307 33.32 -7.80 -14.26
C TYR A 307 34.76 -7.59 -13.77
N VAL A 308 35.69 -7.35 -14.68
CA VAL A 308 37.06 -6.96 -14.33
C VAL A 308 37.09 -5.63 -13.59
N ASP A 309 36.32 -4.64 -14.04
CA ASP A 309 36.24 -3.33 -13.38
C ASP A 309 35.46 -3.40 -12.05
N ALA A 310 34.46 -4.25 -11.92
CA ALA A 310 33.68 -4.42 -10.69
C ALA A 310 34.44 -5.16 -9.59
N SER A 311 35.39 -6.04 -9.94
CA SER A 311 36.10 -6.90 -8.98
C SER A 311 37.03 -6.09 -8.05
N PRO A 312 36.84 -6.14 -6.72
CA PRO A 312 37.60 -5.29 -5.80
C PRO A 312 39.05 -5.71 -5.55
N ASP A 313 39.38 -6.98 -5.76
CA ASP A 313 40.70 -7.58 -5.51
C ASP A 313 41.83 -6.78 -6.16
N ARG A 314 41.60 -6.28 -7.38
CA ARG A 314 42.56 -5.50 -8.17
C ARG A 314 42.86 -4.13 -7.59
N ARG A 315 41.98 -3.54 -6.77
CA ARG A 315 42.16 -2.19 -6.22
C ARG A 315 42.49 -2.17 -4.74
N LEU A 316 42.48 -3.33 -4.09
CA LEU A 316 42.64 -3.44 -2.64
C LEU A 316 43.97 -2.84 -2.15
N HIS A 317 45.04 -2.96 -2.94
CA HIS A 317 46.35 -2.38 -2.66
C HIS A 317 46.38 -0.84 -2.57
N ASN A 318 45.35 -0.17 -3.10
CA ASN A 318 45.24 1.29 -3.05
C ASN A 318 44.49 1.80 -1.82
N THR A 319 43.92 0.90 -1.01
CA THR A 319 43.18 1.30 0.19
C THR A 319 44.14 1.86 1.24
N THR A 320 43.70 2.89 1.97
CA THR A 320 44.57 3.63 2.94
C THR A 320 43.99 3.71 4.34
N VAL A 321 42.81 3.10 4.54
CA VAL A 321 42.09 3.07 5.82
C VAL A 321 42.04 1.63 6.34
N PRO A 322 41.85 1.41 7.65
CA PRO A 322 41.63 0.07 8.20
C PRO A 322 40.35 -0.56 7.62
N ILE A 323 40.43 -1.82 7.18
CA ILE A 323 39.29 -2.54 6.62
C ILE A 323 39.20 -3.95 7.21
N LEU A 324 38.02 -4.35 7.68
CA LEU A 324 37.72 -5.74 8.07
C LEU A 324 36.65 -6.34 7.15
N CYS A 325 36.97 -7.48 6.54
CA CYS A 325 36.11 -8.21 5.62
C CYS A 325 35.76 -9.58 6.19
N LEU A 326 34.48 -9.97 6.13
CA LEU A 326 33.99 -11.29 6.54
C LEU A 326 33.45 -12.06 5.34
N ASN A 327 33.97 -13.27 5.09
CA ASN A 327 33.47 -14.19 4.06
C ASN A 327 33.36 -15.63 4.60
N ALA A 328 32.38 -16.38 4.11
CA ALA A 328 32.23 -17.81 4.38
C ALA A 328 32.71 -18.63 3.18
N ALA A 329 33.46 -19.71 3.41
CA ALA A 329 33.97 -20.58 2.35
C ALA A 329 32.85 -21.31 1.58
N ASP A 330 31.68 -21.50 2.21
CA ASP A 330 30.49 -22.10 1.61
C ASP A 330 29.48 -21.10 1.03
N ASP A 331 29.88 -19.83 0.84
CA ASP A 331 29.03 -18.79 0.24
C ASP A 331 28.79 -19.06 -1.26
N PRO A 332 27.52 -19.26 -1.70
CA PRO A 332 27.21 -19.54 -3.11
C PRO A 332 27.40 -18.34 -4.06
N PHE A 333 27.64 -17.14 -3.53
CA PHE A 333 27.86 -15.92 -4.31
C PHE A 333 29.32 -15.51 -4.38
N SER A 334 30.15 -16.00 -3.47
CA SER A 334 31.56 -15.66 -3.41
C SER A 334 32.37 -16.94 -3.16
N PRO A 335 32.66 -17.72 -4.21
CA PRO A 335 33.31 -19.01 -4.07
C PRO A 335 34.72 -18.87 -3.46
N GLN A 336 35.14 -19.85 -2.67
CA GLN A 336 36.41 -19.80 -1.90
C GLN A 336 37.65 -19.55 -2.78
N ASN A 337 37.65 -20.02 -4.02
CA ASN A 337 38.73 -19.84 -4.99
C ASN A 337 38.85 -18.39 -5.54
N ALA A 338 37.93 -17.49 -5.16
CA ALA A 338 37.97 -16.07 -5.49
C ALA A 338 38.60 -15.20 -4.40
N PHE A 339 38.87 -15.74 -3.19
CA PHE A 339 39.35 -14.93 -2.08
C PHE A 339 40.79 -14.42 -2.30
N PRO A 340 41.06 -13.13 -2.10
CA PRO A 340 42.38 -12.52 -2.34
C PRO A 340 43.33 -12.70 -1.15
N VAL A 341 43.47 -13.93 -0.65
CA VAL A 341 44.23 -14.24 0.59
C VAL A 341 45.66 -13.73 0.54
N THR A 342 46.37 -13.97 -0.56
CA THR A 342 47.78 -13.55 -0.75
C THR A 342 47.92 -12.03 -0.78
N ILE A 343 46.99 -11.33 -1.44
CA ILE A 343 46.97 -9.87 -1.51
C ILE A 343 46.74 -9.32 -0.10
N VAL A 344 45.69 -9.77 0.60
CA VAL A 344 45.35 -9.29 1.94
C VAL A 344 46.48 -9.49 2.93
N GLN A 345 47.17 -10.64 2.88
CA GLN A 345 48.30 -10.92 3.78
C GLN A 345 49.46 -9.92 3.61
N SER A 346 49.63 -9.35 2.41
CA SER A 346 50.65 -8.32 2.15
C SER A 346 50.26 -6.91 2.60
N LEU A 347 48.97 -6.67 2.90
CA LEU A 347 48.46 -5.33 3.19
C LEU A 347 48.43 -5.07 4.70
N PRO A 348 48.98 -3.93 5.18
CA PRO A 348 49.04 -3.64 6.61
C PRO A 348 47.67 -3.26 7.19
N ASN A 349 46.76 -2.77 6.36
CA ASN A 349 45.50 -2.12 6.75
C ASN A 349 44.23 -2.92 6.39
N VAL A 350 44.35 -4.14 5.86
CA VAL A 350 43.20 -4.97 5.46
C VAL A 350 43.24 -6.30 6.21
N ALA A 351 42.09 -6.72 6.72
CA ALA A 351 41.90 -8.01 7.36
C ALA A 351 40.75 -8.78 6.72
N LEU A 352 40.99 -10.05 6.41
CA LEU A 352 40.00 -10.97 5.88
C LEU A 352 39.77 -12.10 6.88
N LEU A 353 38.57 -12.14 7.44
CA LEU A 353 38.10 -13.16 8.36
C LEU A 353 37.29 -14.21 7.57
N LEU A 354 37.78 -15.45 7.58
CA LEU A 354 37.20 -16.56 6.83
C LEU A 354 36.59 -17.58 7.78
N THR A 355 35.30 -17.86 7.60
CA THR A 355 34.61 -18.98 8.28
C THR A 355 34.42 -20.14 7.31
N SER A 356 34.43 -21.39 7.82
CA SER A 356 34.16 -22.56 6.97
C SER A 356 32.69 -22.61 6.51
N HIS A 357 31.80 -22.09 7.35
CA HIS A 357 30.36 -22.01 7.10
C HIS A 357 29.83 -20.62 7.37
N GLY A 358 28.71 -20.28 6.73
CA GLY A 358 27.98 -19.04 6.99
C GLY A 358 27.00 -18.67 5.89
N GLY A 359 27.13 -19.26 4.69
CA GLY A 359 26.33 -18.88 3.54
C GLY A 359 26.50 -17.41 3.15
N HIS A 360 25.67 -16.95 2.22
CA HIS A 360 25.61 -15.55 1.84
C HIS A 360 24.79 -14.77 2.87
N ILE A 361 25.39 -13.76 3.51
CA ILE A 361 24.73 -12.79 4.40
C ILE A 361 23.89 -13.40 5.55
N ALA A 362 24.18 -14.65 5.94
CA ALA A 362 23.38 -15.39 6.92
C ALA A 362 24.10 -15.53 8.28
N PHE A 363 25.22 -16.26 8.32
CA PHE A 363 26.03 -16.50 9.52
C PHE A 363 25.18 -16.89 10.75
N LEU A 364 24.19 -17.76 10.55
CA LEU A 364 23.19 -18.10 11.57
C LEU A 364 23.79 -19.01 12.64
N GLN A 365 23.61 -18.65 13.91
CA GLN A 365 24.16 -19.38 15.06
C GLN A 365 23.09 -19.72 16.10
N GLY A 366 23.31 -20.80 16.86
CA GLY A 366 22.39 -21.28 17.88
C GLY A 366 21.28 -22.18 17.31
N PHE A 367 20.46 -22.75 18.19
CA PHE A 367 19.39 -23.68 17.77
C PHE A 367 18.19 -22.95 17.17
N PHE A 368 17.92 -21.71 17.58
CA PHE A 368 16.87 -20.85 17.04
C PHE A 368 17.43 -19.45 16.71
N PRO A 369 17.95 -19.23 15.49
CA PRO A 369 18.70 -18.03 15.14
C PRO A 369 17.78 -16.83 14.83
N ARG A 370 17.03 -16.36 15.84
CA ARG A 370 16.12 -15.19 15.73
C ARG A 370 16.75 -13.87 16.17
N GLY A 371 17.85 -13.93 16.91
CA GLY A 371 18.60 -12.78 17.42
C GLY A 371 19.78 -12.39 16.53
N GLU A 372 20.79 -11.78 17.13
CA GLU A 372 22.00 -11.31 16.44
C GLU A 372 22.85 -12.48 15.92
N SER A 373 23.18 -12.43 14.63
CA SER A 373 24.09 -13.39 14.01
C SER A 373 25.55 -13.02 14.29
N TYR A 374 26.45 -13.94 13.94
CA TYR A 374 27.89 -13.73 14.12
C TYR A 374 28.39 -12.47 13.40
N MET A 375 27.91 -12.20 12.17
CA MET A 375 28.31 -11.01 11.40
C MET A 375 27.90 -9.68 12.07
N GLU A 376 26.76 -9.64 12.77
CA GLU A 376 26.25 -8.42 13.42
C GLU A 376 27.00 -8.12 14.71
N ARG A 377 27.28 -9.15 15.52
CA ARG A 377 28.14 -9.03 16.69
C ARG A 377 29.55 -8.59 16.30
N LEU A 378 30.09 -9.15 15.22
CA LEU A 378 31.42 -8.78 14.70
C LEU A 378 31.43 -7.32 14.23
N PHE A 379 30.40 -6.91 13.48
CA PHE A 379 30.22 -5.52 13.06
C PHE A 379 30.21 -4.58 14.27
N GLY A 380 29.41 -4.86 15.29
CA GLY A 380 29.31 -4.03 16.50
C GLY A 380 30.68 -3.82 17.16
N GLN A 381 31.43 -4.89 17.38
CA GLN A 381 32.78 -4.81 17.98
C GLN A 381 33.77 -4.03 17.11
N PHE A 382 33.77 -4.26 15.80
CA PHE A 382 34.70 -3.56 14.91
C PHE A 382 34.41 -2.06 14.81
N VAL A 383 33.14 -1.68 14.66
CA VAL A 383 32.76 -0.25 14.63
C VAL A 383 33.11 0.44 15.94
N GLN A 384 32.87 -0.22 17.07
CA GLN A 384 33.27 0.27 18.38
C GLN A 384 34.79 0.46 18.46
N ALA A 385 35.57 -0.55 18.07
CA ALA A 385 37.03 -0.47 18.09
C ALA A 385 37.58 0.67 17.22
N VAL A 386 36.99 0.92 16.05
CA VAL A 386 37.41 2.02 15.16
C VAL A 386 37.18 3.38 15.80
N PHE A 387 35.99 3.62 16.36
CA PHE A 387 35.63 4.93 16.91
C PHE A 387 36.23 5.20 18.30
N GLU A 388 36.37 4.18 19.14
CA GLU A 388 36.89 4.32 20.50
C GLU A 388 38.41 4.22 20.58
N HIS A 389 39.07 3.50 19.65
CA HIS A 389 40.53 3.33 19.61
C HIS A 389 41.19 3.78 18.28
N PRO A 390 40.91 5.00 17.78
CA PRO A 390 41.34 5.44 16.45
C PRO A 390 42.86 5.59 16.30
N LYS A 391 43.59 5.87 17.40
CA LYS A 391 45.06 5.96 17.38
C LYS A 391 45.71 4.58 17.29
N ASP A 392 45.16 3.63 18.05
CA ASP A 392 45.70 2.27 18.15
C ASP A 392 45.49 1.52 16.82
N ILE A 393 44.32 1.63 16.20
CA ILE A 393 44.05 0.99 14.90
C ILE A 393 44.91 1.59 13.77
N LYS A 394 45.10 2.92 13.76
CA LYS A 394 45.98 3.57 12.76
C LYS A 394 47.42 3.12 12.92
N LYS A 395 47.92 3.03 14.16
CA LYS A 395 49.25 2.51 14.46
C LYS A 395 49.39 1.06 14.01
N ALA A 396 48.41 0.21 14.32
CA ALA A 396 48.39 -1.20 13.93
C ALA A 396 48.40 -1.39 12.41
N CYS A 397 47.74 -0.49 11.67
CA CYS A 397 47.71 -0.49 10.21
C CYS A 397 48.88 0.26 9.54
N GLY A 398 49.87 0.77 10.30
CA GLY A 398 51.01 1.50 9.75
C GLY A 398 50.68 2.87 9.12
N ILE A 399 49.53 3.45 9.49
CA ILE A 399 49.06 4.72 8.94
C ILE A 399 49.72 5.88 9.71
N LYS A 400 50.61 6.65 9.05
CA LYS A 400 51.32 7.78 9.65
C LYS A 400 50.34 8.84 10.15
N THR A 401 50.48 9.24 11.42
CA THR A 401 49.70 10.33 12.01
C THR A 401 50.39 11.64 11.64
N GLU A 402 50.01 12.29 10.55
CA GLU A 402 50.40 13.69 10.35
C GLU A 402 49.77 14.54 11.45
N GLN A 403 50.58 15.42 12.03
CA GLN A 403 50.21 16.34 13.11
C GLN A 403 49.05 17.24 12.67
N ILE A 404 47.82 16.87 13.02
CA ILE A 404 46.79 17.85 13.32
C ILE A 404 47.04 18.25 14.78
N LEU A 405 47.89 19.25 14.95
CA LEU A 405 48.17 19.93 16.21
C LEU A 405 46.85 20.47 16.78
N PHE A 406 46.37 19.83 17.85
CA PHE A 406 45.74 20.58 18.94
C PHE A 406 46.84 21.45 19.56
N ILE A 407 46.69 22.76 19.43
CA ILE A 407 47.61 23.75 19.99
C ILE A 407 47.62 23.62 21.53
N SER A 408 48.79 23.42 22.11
CA SER A 408 49.19 23.95 23.41
C SER A 408 50.70 24.22 23.41
N PRO A 409 51.19 25.30 24.05
CA PRO A 409 52.44 25.95 23.67
C PRO A 409 53.67 25.43 24.44
N GLY A 410 54.81 25.31 23.75
CA GLY A 410 56.12 25.14 24.40
C GLY A 410 57.29 24.78 23.48
N HIS A 411 58.12 25.80 23.17
CA HIS A 411 59.58 25.78 22.95
C HIS A 411 60.22 25.07 21.72
N THR A 412 60.39 25.87 20.65
CA THR A 412 61.61 26.19 19.83
C THR A 412 62.61 25.15 19.31
N GLN A 413 62.91 25.24 18.00
CA GLN A 413 64.25 25.60 17.43
C GLN A 413 64.13 26.19 15.98
N PRO A 414 64.95 27.17 15.55
CA PRO A 414 64.49 28.24 14.63
C PRO A 414 64.96 28.23 13.15
N ALA A 415 66.07 27.58 12.77
CA ALA A 415 66.73 27.92 11.50
C ALA A 415 66.13 27.27 10.22
N ALA A 416 65.55 26.07 10.32
CA ALA A 416 64.82 25.45 9.19
C ALA A 416 63.40 26.03 9.05
N MET A 417 62.88 26.55 10.17
CA MET A 417 61.55 27.11 10.26
C MET A 417 61.46 28.46 9.53
N GLU A 418 62.50 29.31 9.53
CA GLU A 418 62.46 30.60 8.82
C GLU A 418 62.24 30.45 7.31
N LYS A 419 62.89 29.47 6.67
CA LYS A 419 62.70 29.26 5.22
C LYS A 419 61.32 28.69 4.89
N GLN A 420 60.82 27.75 5.71
CA GLN A 420 59.45 27.26 5.59
C GLN A 420 58.41 28.32 5.96
N LEU A 421 58.71 29.20 6.91
CA LEU A 421 57.85 30.29 7.35
C LEU A 421 57.75 31.36 6.25
N GLU A 422 58.83 31.61 5.50
CA GLU A 422 58.81 32.55 4.38
C GLU A 422 57.99 32.00 3.20
N ASP A 423 58.15 30.71 2.85
CA ASP A 423 57.31 30.05 1.84
C ASP A 423 55.84 29.95 2.30
N LEU A 424 55.59 29.65 3.57
CA LEU A 424 54.23 29.66 4.13
C LEU A 424 53.66 31.07 4.16
N ARG A 425 54.46 32.11 4.44
CA ARG A 425 54.03 33.51 4.42
C ARG A 425 53.63 33.92 3.02
N GLN A 426 54.41 33.55 2.00
CA GLN A 426 54.03 33.80 0.60
C GLN A 426 52.78 33.03 0.20
N GLN A 427 52.63 31.77 0.61
CA GLN A 427 51.40 31.00 0.36
C GLN A 427 50.20 31.58 1.10
N LEU A 428 50.38 31.99 2.36
CA LEU A 428 49.33 32.57 3.20
C LEU A 428 48.93 33.96 2.69
N GLU A 429 49.87 34.79 2.22
CA GLU A 429 49.58 36.06 1.56
C GLU A 429 48.79 35.83 0.27
N LYS A 430 49.17 34.84 -0.54
CA LYS A 430 48.42 34.48 -1.75
C LYS A 430 47.01 33.97 -1.43
N GLN A 431 46.88 33.15 -0.37
CA GLN A 431 45.59 32.66 0.12
C GLN A 431 44.74 33.78 0.74
N CYS A 432 45.38 34.74 1.42
CA CYS A 432 44.74 35.90 2.01
C CYS A 432 44.23 36.85 0.93
N MET A 433 45.00 37.07 -0.14
CA MET A 433 44.57 37.83 -1.32
C MET A 433 43.37 37.17 -2.01
N ILE A 434 43.38 35.83 -2.16
CA ILE A 434 42.24 35.07 -2.72
C ILE A 434 41.02 35.17 -1.79
N ASN A 435 41.21 35.04 -0.48
CA ASN A 435 40.13 35.16 0.49
C ASN A 435 39.60 36.59 0.59
N GLN A 436 40.44 37.61 0.44
CA GLN A 436 40.03 39.01 0.37
C GLN A 436 39.25 39.30 -0.90
N GLU A 437 39.65 38.73 -2.04
CA GLU A 437 38.90 38.81 -3.29
C GLU A 437 37.57 38.07 -3.20
N LEU A 438 37.53 36.86 -2.62
CA LEU A 438 36.30 36.12 -2.34
C LEU A 438 35.40 36.85 -1.33
N GLN A 439 35.96 37.50 -0.31
CA GLN A 439 35.20 38.33 0.63
C GLN A 439 34.66 39.58 -0.04
N ARG A 440 35.42 40.20 -0.95
CA ARG A 440 34.96 41.33 -1.75
C ARG A 440 33.85 40.90 -2.71
N GLN A 441 33.96 39.74 -3.34
CA GLN A 441 32.93 39.16 -4.20
C GLN A 441 31.69 38.75 -3.41
N ASN A 442 31.85 38.14 -2.23
CA ASN A 442 30.74 37.84 -1.34
C ASN A 442 30.07 39.12 -0.84
N LYS A 443 30.82 40.18 -0.53
CA LYS A 443 30.27 41.47 -0.14
C LYS A 443 29.53 42.16 -1.30
N ASP A 444 30.04 42.06 -2.53
CA ASP A 444 29.35 42.53 -3.74
C ASP A 444 28.07 41.72 -3.99
N LEU A 445 28.12 40.40 -3.79
CA LEU A 445 26.95 39.51 -3.89
C LEU A 445 25.94 39.74 -2.76
N GLU A 446 26.37 40.04 -1.54
CA GLU A 446 25.53 40.43 -0.42
C GLU A 446 24.93 41.81 -0.64
N GLN A 447 25.65 42.73 -1.27
CA GLN A 447 25.16 44.05 -1.61
C GLN A 447 24.14 43.99 -2.75
N ARG A 448 24.38 43.17 -3.78
CA ARG A 448 23.37 42.82 -4.81
C ARG A 448 22.19 42.02 -4.21
N LEU A 449 22.51 41.16 -3.26
CA LEU A 449 21.67 40.54 -2.24
C LEU A 449 20.62 41.52 -1.73
N HIS A 450 21.15 42.48 -1.00
CA HIS A 450 20.43 43.49 -0.27
C HIS A 450 19.73 44.49 -1.19
N GLU A 451 20.32 44.85 -2.33
CA GLU A 451 19.66 45.66 -3.36
C GLU A 451 18.47 44.92 -3.98
N LYS A 452 18.59 43.62 -4.25
CA LYS A 452 17.48 42.79 -4.72
C LYS A 452 16.43 42.57 -3.63
N GLU A 453 16.82 42.41 -2.37
CA GLU A 453 15.91 42.33 -1.22
C GLU A 453 15.18 43.64 -0.99
N LYS A 454 15.85 44.78 -1.20
CA LYS A 454 15.27 46.11 -1.12
C LYS A 454 14.32 46.37 -2.30
N LEU A 455 14.69 45.95 -3.51
CA LEU A 455 13.78 45.94 -4.66
C LEU A 455 12.58 45.03 -4.41
N LEU A 456 12.80 43.86 -3.79
CA LEU A 456 11.75 42.92 -3.37
C LEU A 456 10.86 43.49 -2.26
N GLN A 457 11.40 44.33 -1.36
CA GLN A 457 10.67 45.06 -0.33
C GLN A 457 9.88 46.24 -0.90
N GLU A 458 10.42 46.97 -1.88
CA GLU A 458 9.71 48.02 -2.60
C GLU A 458 8.60 47.43 -3.49
N LEU A 459 8.87 46.30 -4.16
CA LEU A 459 7.86 45.50 -4.85
C LEU A 459 6.83 44.91 -3.88
N HIS A 460 7.25 44.42 -2.70
CA HIS A 460 6.32 43.96 -1.64
C HIS A 460 5.50 45.10 -1.06
N GLY A 461 6.04 46.32 -0.96
CA GLY A 461 5.33 47.52 -0.53
C GLY A 461 4.24 47.90 -1.53
N GLN A 462 4.54 47.84 -2.83
CA GLN A 462 3.55 48.02 -3.89
C GLN A 462 2.53 46.85 -3.96
N TYR A 463 2.93 45.66 -3.53
CA TYR A 463 2.04 44.50 -3.38
C TYR A 463 1.19 44.57 -2.09
N HIS A 464 1.60 45.36 -1.09
CA HIS A 464 0.94 45.44 0.22
C HIS A 464 -0.32 46.31 0.22
N ASP A 465 -0.53 47.14 -0.82
CA ASP A 465 -1.79 47.85 -1.08
C ASP A 465 -2.85 46.96 -1.77
N LEU A 466 -2.54 45.69 -2.04
CA LEU A 466 -3.48 44.69 -2.53
C LEU A 466 -3.46 43.45 -1.60
N GLU A 467 -4.25 43.54 -0.52
CA GLU A 467 -4.69 42.47 0.41
C GLU A 467 -4.70 41.04 -0.19
N PHE A 468 -4.16 39.94 0.37
CA PHE A 468 -3.82 39.36 1.70
C PHE A 468 -2.81 38.17 1.47
N PRO A 469 -2.32 37.33 2.44
CA PRO A 469 -2.29 37.39 3.92
C PRO A 469 -0.91 37.08 4.58
N SER A 470 -0.76 37.46 5.86
CA SER A 470 0.35 37.10 6.76
C SER A 470 0.14 35.75 7.50
N SER A 471 1.25 35.25 8.03
CA SER A 471 1.62 33.85 8.27
C SER A 471 1.42 33.28 9.69
N ASN A 472 1.66 31.95 9.78
CA ASN A 472 2.13 31.13 10.91
C ASN A 472 1.11 30.40 11.79
N VAL A 473 0.69 29.22 11.32
CA VAL A 473 0.43 28.02 12.13
C VAL A 473 0.99 26.81 11.37
N ILE A 474 1.80 25.97 12.02
CA ILE A 474 2.24 24.69 11.47
C ILE A 474 0.99 23.80 11.39
N GLU A 475 0.47 23.57 10.18
CA GLU A 475 -0.65 22.65 9.95
C GLU A 475 -0.23 21.19 10.24
N PRO A 476 -1.15 20.35 10.77
CA PRO A 476 -0.92 18.92 10.89
C PRO A 476 -0.64 18.35 9.50
N GLU A 477 0.31 17.41 9.42
CA GLU A 477 0.58 16.61 8.22
C GLU A 477 -0.76 16.19 7.57
N VAL A 478 -1.00 16.69 6.35
CA VAL A 478 -2.19 16.35 5.57
C VAL A 478 -2.21 14.83 5.41
N ARG A 479 -3.25 14.18 5.98
CA ARG A 479 -3.57 12.75 5.79
C ARG A 479 -3.23 12.38 4.34
N LYS A 480 -2.31 11.44 4.10
CA LYS A 480 -2.13 10.84 2.77
C LYS A 480 -3.48 10.23 2.39
N SER A 481 -4.27 10.99 1.65
CA SER A 481 -5.71 10.74 1.53
C SER A 481 -5.92 9.52 0.67
N ARG A 482 -6.77 8.59 1.15
CA ARG A 482 -7.50 7.69 0.24
C ARG A 482 -8.17 8.52 -0.85
N ALA A 483 -8.54 7.87 -1.96
CA ALA A 483 -9.34 8.55 -2.97
C ALA A 483 -10.54 9.24 -2.31
N ALA A 484 -10.84 10.48 -2.73
CA ALA A 484 -11.86 11.30 -2.09
C ALA A 484 -13.18 10.54 -2.02
N VAL A 485 -13.80 10.56 -0.83
CA VAL A 485 -15.05 9.87 -0.57
C VAL A 485 -16.16 10.48 -1.43
N ILE A 486 -16.95 9.64 -2.10
CA ILE A 486 -18.01 10.11 -2.99
C ILE A 486 -19.30 10.27 -2.19
N ALA A 487 -19.70 11.53 -2.01
CA ALA A 487 -20.91 11.89 -1.28
C ALA A 487 -22.19 11.65 -2.10
N PRO A 488 -23.29 11.24 -1.46
CA PRO A 488 -24.59 11.12 -2.10
C PRO A 488 -25.11 12.49 -2.56
N GLU A 489 -25.59 12.51 -3.79
CA GLU A 489 -26.53 13.53 -4.26
C GLU A 489 -27.89 12.85 -4.49
N PRO A 490 -29.00 13.44 -4.03
CA PRO A 490 -30.32 12.89 -4.27
C PRO A 490 -30.58 12.83 -5.77
N ILE A 491 -30.84 11.62 -6.28
CA ILE A 491 -31.44 11.46 -7.60
C ILE A 491 -32.94 11.62 -7.34
N HIS A 492 -33.54 12.74 -7.77
CA HIS A 492 -34.99 12.85 -7.72
C HIS A 492 -35.58 11.73 -8.58
N GLU A 493 -36.33 10.80 -7.95
CA GLU A 493 -36.92 9.63 -8.60
C GLU A 493 -37.88 10.00 -9.74
N THR A 494 -38.27 11.27 -9.82
CA THR A 494 -39.15 11.89 -10.81
C THR A 494 -38.45 12.98 -11.64
N HIS A 495 -37.14 12.89 -11.88
CA HIS A 495 -36.53 13.69 -12.95
C HIS A 495 -37.01 13.17 -14.31
N GLU A 496 -38.26 13.46 -14.66
CA GLU A 496 -38.72 13.40 -16.05
C GLU A 496 -37.79 14.31 -16.85
N ILE A 497 -37.17 13.75 -17.88
CA ILE A 497 -36.25 14.46 -18.76
C ILE A 497 -37.08 15.46 -19.57
N THR A 498 -37.38 16.61 -18.97
CA THR A 498 -38.22 17.69 -19.52
C THR A 498 -37.39 18.68 -20.35
N ARG A 499 -36.12 18.39 -20.62
CA ARG A 499 -35.24 19.28 -21.37
C ARG A 499 -35.53 19.26 -22.87
N THR A 500 -35.52 20.44 -23.47
CA THR A 500 -35.74 20.69 -24.89
C THR A 500 -34.67 19.98 -25.71
N ARG A 501 -35.08 18.96 -26.48
CA ARG A 501 -34.17 18.21 -27.36
C ARG A 501 -33.60 19.14 -28.43
N VAL A 502 -32.29 19.32 -28.43
CA VAL A 502 -31.60 20.07 -29.50
C VAL A 502 -31.39 19.11 -30.68
N LYS A 503 -32.06 19.39 -31.81
CA LYS A 503 -31.87 18.64 -33.06
C LYS A 503 -30.41 18.78 -33.51
N LYS A 504 -29.76 17.64 -33.77
CA LYS A 504 -28.38 17.55 -34.24
C LYS A 504 -28.38 17.05 -35.67
N THR A 505 -27.50 17.60 -36.50
CA THR A 505 -27.30 17.11 -37.87
C THR A 505 -26.64 15.72 -37.86
N ALA A 506 -26.69 15.01 -38.98
CA ALA A 506 -26.01 13.71 -39.12
C ALA A 506 -24.49 13.83 -38.91
N SER A 507 -23.88 14.94 -39.33
CA SER A 507 -22.46 15.21 -39.14
C SER A 507 -22.12 15.43 -37.66
N GLU A 508 -22.88 16.28 -36.96
CA GLU A 508 -22.70 16.51 -35.51
C GLU A 508 -22.91 15.23 -34.69
N THR A 509 -23.91 14.42 -35.06
CA THR A 509 -24.18 13.13 -34.41
C THR A 509 -22.98 12.19 -34.55
N ASN A 510 -22.44 12.04 -35.76
CA ASN A 510 -21.26 11.21 -36.00
C ASN A 510 -20.04 11.71 -35.23
N LEU A 511 -19.87 13.03 -35.10
CA LEU A 511 -18.76 13.62 -34.36
C LEU A 511 -18.86 13.32 -32.86
N ILE A 512 -20.05 13.48 -32.28
CA ILE A 512 -20.31 13.16 -30.87
C ILE A 512 -20.10 11.66 -30.61
N VAL A 513 -20.64 10.79 -31.45
CA VAL A 513 -20.47 9.33 -31.30
C VAL A 513 -19.00 8.94 -31.34
N LYS A 514 -18.22 9.50 -32.28
CA LYS A 514 -16.76 9.28 -32.33
C LYS A 514 -16.05 9.78 -31.07
N ALA A 515 -16.43 10.95 -30.54
CA ALA A 515 -15.85 11.49 -29.32
C ALA A 515 -16.15 10.61 -28.09
N ILE A 516 -17.38 10.08 -28.00
CA ILE A 516 -17.81 9.13 -26.96
C ILE A 516 -16.99 7.83 -27.06
N GLN A 517 -16.86 7.26 -28.26
CA GLN A 517 -16.13 6.00 -28.49
C GLN A 517 -14.61 6.13 -28.30
N LYS A 518 -14.03 7.32 -28.55
CA LYS A 518 -12.61 7.60 -28.31
C LYS A 518 -12.27 7.70 -26.81
N ASN A 519 -13.25 8.00 -25.95
CA ASN A 519 -13.03 8.17 -24.53
C ASN A 519 -13.04 6.81 -23.79
N ASP A 520 -12.00 6.52 -23.01
CA ASP A 520 -11.81 5.25 -22.29
C ASP A 520 -12.98 4.87 -21.37
N PHE A 521 -13.70 5.87 -20.87
CA PHE A 521 -14.82 5.69 -19.97
C PHE A 521 -16.16 5.61 -20.74
N LEU A 522 -16.43 6.56 -21.64
CA LEU A 522 -17.70 6.63 -22.36
C LEU A 522 -17.85 5.56 -23.46
N SER A 523 -16.73 5.00 -23.95
CA SER A 523 -16.72 3.90 -24.93
C SER A 523 -17.42 2.62 -24.46
N ARG A 524 -17.70 2.50 -23.16
CA ARG A 524 -18.39 1.35 -22.55
C ARG A 524 -19.91 1.46 -22.61
N LEU A 525 -20.46 2.59 -23.06
CA LEU A 525 -21.88 2.77 -23.26
C LEU A 525 -22.34 1.97 -24.48
N ASP A 526 -23.52 1.36 -24.40
CA ASP A 526 -24.13 0.72 -25.55
C ASP A 526 -24.78 1.74 -26.50
N ASP A 527 -25.22 1.25 -27.67
CA ASP A 527 -25.79 2.10 -28.71
C ASP A 527 -27.04 2.88 -28.26
N GLU A 528 -27.87 2.28 -27.40
CA GLU A 528 -29.09 2.92 -26.87
C GLU A 528 -28.74 4.04 -25.89
N GLN A 529 -27.80 3.78 -24.98
CA GLN A 529 -27.28 4.79 -24.05
C GLN A 529 -26.58 5.93 -24.80
N THR A 530 -25.80 5.60 -25.83
CA THR A 530 -25.10 6.57 -26.68
C THR A 530 -26.10 7.44 -27.44
N ALA A 531 -27.15 6.85 -28.02
CA ALA A 531 -28.21 7.59 -28.70
C ALA A 531 -28.95 8.55 -27.75
N MET A 532 -29.33 8.09 -26.55
CA MET A 532 -29.94 8.94 -25.53
C MET A 532 -29.01 10.08 -25.10
N MET A 533 -27.71 9.81 -24.98
CA MET A 533 -26.71 10.82 -24.65
C MET A 533 -26.58 11.88 -25.75
N VAL A 534 -26.54 11.46 -27.02
CA VAL A 534 -26.57 12.38 -28.17
C VAL A 534 -27.81 13.26 -28.12
N ASP A 535 -28.99 12.70 -27.89
CA ASP A 535 -30.25 13.46 -27.88
C ASP A 535 -30.29 14.53 -26.79
N LEU A 536 -29.69 14.27 -25.62
CA LEU A 536 -29.80 15.10 -24.42
C LEU A 536 -28.65 16.10 -24.22
N LEU A 537 -27.61 16.05 -25.05
CA LEU A 537 -26.55 17.06 -25.07
C LEU A 537 -27.09 18.44 -25.45
N VAL A 538 -26.78 19.45 -24.64
CA VAL A 538 -27.17 20.87 -24.82
C VAL A 538 -25.98 21.67 -25.35
N VAL A 539 -26.22 22.72 -26.14
CA VAL A 539 -25.15 23.54 -26.72
C VAL A 539 -24.81 24.73 -25.82
N TYR A 540 -23.52 24.98 -25.60
CA TYR A 540 -22.98 26.18 -24.94
C TYR A 540 -21.97 26.87 -25.85
N ASN A 541 -21.90 28.19 -25.79
CA ASN A 541 -20.94 28.99 -26.57
C ASN A 541 -20.14 29.88 -25.62
N PHE A 542 -18.84 29.99 -25.88
CA PHE A 542 -17.90 30.78 -25.09
C PHE A 542 -17.07 31.68 -25.99
N LYS A 543 -16.77 32.89 -25.51
CA LYS A 543 -15.90 33.85 -26.19
C LYS A 543 -14.42 33.62 -25.83
N PRO A 544 -13.47 34.07 -26.67
CA PRO A 544 -12.06 34.03 -26.33
C PRO A 544 -11.80 34.67 -24.96
N GLY A 545 -11.07 33.95 -24.11
CA GLY A 545 -10.72 34.39 -22.77
C GLY A 545 -11.71 34.01 -21.67
N GLU A 546 -12.88 33.43 -21.99
CA GLU A 546 -13.81 32.94 -20.97
C GLU A 546 -13.36 31.60 -20.38
N GLU A 547 -13.54 31.44 -19.06
CA GLU A 547 -13.25 30.19 -18.34
C GLU A 547 -14.47 29.26 -18.39
N VAL A 548 -14.31 28.09 -18.99
CA VAL A 548 -15.35 27.05 -19.03
C VAL A 548 -15.32 26.22 -17.75
N ILE A 549 -14.13 25.93 -17.25
CA ILE A 549 -13.87 25.19 -16.02
C ILE A 549 -12.78 25.92 -15.25
N LYS A 550 -12.93 26.03 -13.94
CA LYS A 550 -11.92 26.60 -13.06
C LYS A 550 -11.35 25.55 -12.11
N GLU A 551 -10.03 25.45 -12.01
CA GLU A 551 -9.35 24.55 -11.07
C GLU A 551 -9.85 24.77 -9.63
N GLY A 552 -10.09 23.67 -8.91
CA GLY A 552 -10.55 23.68 -7.52
C GLY A 552 -12.05 23.94 -7.33
N SER A 553 -12.78 24.36 -8.38
CA SER A 553 -14.24 24.50 -8.33
C SER A 553 -14.96 23.15 -8.33
N GLU A 554 -16.21 23.11 -7.88
CA GLU A 554 -17.05 21.92 -8.02
C GLU A 554 -17.51 21.78 -9.48
N GLY A 555 -17.59 20.54 -9.97
CA GLY A 555 -17.92 20.27 -11.37
C GLY A 555 -19.07 19.31 -11.54
N ASP A 556 -20.20 19.75 -12.08
CA ASP A 556 -21.40 18.94 -12.29
C ASP A 556 -21.65 18.58 -13.76
N SER A 557 -20.77 18.99 -14.67
CA SER A 557 -21.01 18.93 -16.11
C SER A 557 -19.78 18.46 -16.87
N MET A 558 -20.00 17.66 -17.92
CA MET A 558 -18.99 17.28 -18.91
C MET A 558 -19.23 17.99 -20.24
N TYR A 559 -18.17 18.12 -21.03
CA TYR A 559 -18.19 18.83 -22.29
C TYR A 559 -17.53 18.03 -23.42
N ILE A 560 -18.04 18.21 -24.63
CA ILE A 560 -17.43 17.73 -25.88
C ILE A 560 -17.23 18.94 -26.79
N VAL A 561 -16.04 19.12 -27.33
CA VAL A 561 -15.72 20.25 -28.21
C VAL A 561 -16.39 20.06 -29.57
N ALA A 562 -17.32 20.96 -29.91
CA ALA A 562 -17.98 20.97 -31.21
C ALA A 562 -17.18 21.75 -32.25
N ASP A 563 -16.65 22.90 -31.85
CA ASP A 563 -15.83 23.77 -32.69
C ASP A 563 -15.00 24.73 -31.80
N GLY A 564 -13.83 25.13 -32.29
CA GLY A 564 -12.90 26.04 -31.58
C GLY A 564 -11.82 25.34 -30.75
N GLU A 565 -10.99 26.14 -30.09
CA GLU A 565 -9.83 25.69 -29.31
C GLU A 565 -9.90 26.16 -27.85
N LEU A 566 -9.56 25.27 -26.91
CA LEU A 566 -9.46 25.59 -25.49
C LEU A 566 -8.08 25.26 -24.95
N LEU A 567 -7.56 26.10 -24.05
CA LEU A 567 -6.33 25.86 -23.32
C LEU A 567 -6.63 25.25 -21.95
N VAL A 568 -5.94 24.16 -21.61
CA VAL A 568 -5.98 23.54 -20.28
C VAL A 568 -4.76 23.97 -19.50
N THR A 569 -4.97 24.53 -18.32
CA THR A 569 -3.92 24.97 -17.40
C THR A 569 -4.11 24.33 -16.02
N GLN A 570 -3.03 23.98 -15.34
CA GLN A 570 -3.06 23.47 -13.96
C GLN A 570 -1.93 24.11 -13.16
N ALA A 571 -2.25 24.64 -11.98
CA ALA A 571 -1.30 25.39 -11.15
C ALA A 571 -0.56 26.51 -11.93
N GLY A 572 -1.25 27.13 -12.90
CA GLY A 572 -0.70 28.18 -13.77
C GLY A 572 0.20 27.69 -14.92
N GLN A 573 0.38 26.39 -15.12
CA GLN A 573 1.13 25.83 -16.25
C GLN A 573 0.20 25.34 -17.37
N ASP A 574 0.55 25.64 -18.62
CA ASP A 574 -0.14 25.16 -19.82
C ASP A 574 0.12 23.66 -20.01
N LEU A 575 -0.94 22.84 -19.94
CA LEU A 575 -0.85 21.40 -20.09
C LEU A 575 -1.06 20.95 -21.54
N ARG A 576 -2.18 21.36 -22.13
CA ARG A 576 -2.57 20.98 -23.51
C ARG A 576 -3.64 21.90 -24.08
N THR A 577 -3.80 21.85 -25.40
CA THR A 577 -4.95 22.49 -26.10
C THR A 577 -5.96 21.40 -26.48
N LEU A 578 -7.25 21.65 -26.25
CA LEU A 578 -8.38 20.81 -26.65
C LEU A 578 -8.95 21.34 -27.96
N THR A 579 -9.28 20.43 -28.87
CA THR A 579 -9.85 20.76 -30.18
C THR A 579 -11.09 19.90 -30.46
N THR A 580 -11.72 20.13 -31.61
CA THR A 580 -12.96 19.46 -32.03
C THR A 580 -12.90 17.94 -31.86
N GLY A 581 -13.90 17.39 -31.15
CA GLY A 581 -14.01 15.96 -30.84
C GLY A 581 -13.32 15.52 -29.55
N ASP A 582 -12.62 16.41 -28.84
CA ASP A 582 -12.11 16.10 -27.51
C ASP A 582 -13.21 16.20 -26.44
N VAL A 583 -13.11 15.30 -25.45
CA VAL A 583 -13.99 15.25 -24.27
C VAL A 583 -13.22 15.76 -23.05
N PHE A 584 -13.89 16.56 -22.21
CA PHE A 584 -13.31 17.03 -20.96
C PHE A 584 -14.36 17.28 -19.87
N GLY A 585 -13.95 17.21 -18.60
CA GLY A 585 -14.85 17.37 -17.45
C GLY A 585 -15.67 16.13 -17.09
N GLU A 586 -15.43 15.01 -17.77
CA GLU A 586 -16.06 13.70 -17.58
C GLU A 586 -15.81 13.09 -16.18
N LEU A 587 -14.68 13.41 -15.55
CA LEU A 587 -14.39 12.94 -14.18
C LEU A 587 -15.40 13.51 -13.17
N ALA A 588 -15.85 14.74 -13.41
CA ALA A 588 -16.69 15.49 -12.49
C ALA A 588 -18.14 14.95 -12.48
N ILE A 589 -18.62 14.39 -13.60
CA ILE A 589 -19.93 13.70 -13.65
C ILE A 589 -19.90 12.29 -13.03
N LEU A 590 -18.71 11.71 -12.80
CA LEU A 590 -18.59 10.36 -12.24
C LEU A 590 -18.30 10.34 -10.76
N TYR A 591 -17.41 11.22 -10.30
CA TYR A 591 -16.78 11.07 -8.99
C TYR A 591 -17.09 12.20 -8.02
N ASN A 592 -18.00 13.11 -8.39
CA ASN A 592 -18.29 14.32 -7.62
C ASN A 592 -17.02 14.99 -7.08
N CYS A 593 -16.02 15.14 -7.97
CA CYS A 593 -14.71 15.65 -7.63
C CYS A 593 -14.57 17.13 -8.02
N LYS A 594 -13.68 17.84 -7.33
CA LYS A 594 -13.27 19.17 -7.73
C LYS A 594 -12.56 19.12 -9.08
N ARG A 595 -12.77 20.16 -9.89
CA ARG A 595 -12.11 20.35 -11.17
C ARG A 595 -10.60 20.37 -10.97
N THR A 596 -9.88 19.53 -11.70
CA THR A 596 -8.43 19.32 -11.53
C THR A 596 -7.57 20.32 -12.29
N ALA A 597 -8.16 21.04 -13.25
CA ALA A 597 -7.49 22.00 -14.10
C ALA A 597 -8.47 23.09 -14.53
N THR A 598 -7.96 24.25 -14.91
CA THR A 598 -8.71 25.35 -15.53
C THR A 598 -8.73 25.16 -17.04
N VAL A 599 -9.88 25.33 -17.67
CA VAL A 599 -10.06 25.24 -19.13
C VAL A 599 -10.61 26.58 -19.64
N LYS A 600 -9.85 27.23 -20.51
CA LYS A 600 -10.14 28.58 -21.02
C LYS A 600 -10.26 28.60 -22.53
N ALA A 601 -11.25 29.30 -23.07
CA ALA A 601 -11.43 29.42 -24.52
C ALA A 601 -10.31 30.27 -25.14
N LYS A 602 -9.62 29.73 -26.15
CA LYS A 602 -8.63 30.48 -26.96
C LYS A 602 -9.30 31.19 -28.12
N THR A 603 -10.27 30.54 -28.75
CA THR A 603 -11.08 31.10 -29.84
C THR A 603 -12.54 31.22 -29.39
N VAL A 604 -13.45 31.58 -30.30
CA VAL A 604 -14.87 31.35 -30.06
C VAL A 604 -15.09 29.84 -30.07
N VAL A 605 -15.64 29.31 -28.98
CA VAL A 605 -15.78 27.86 -28.79
C VAL A 605 -17.25 27.50 -28.69
N ARG A 606 -17.65 26.44 -29.39
CA ARG A 606 -18.95 25.79 -29.24
C ARG A 606 -18.76 24.43 -28.59
N LEU A 607 -19.53 24.16 -27.54
CA LEU A 607 -19.45 22.94 -26.74
C LEU A 607 -20.81 22.22 -26.70
N TRP A 608 -20.77 20.90 -26.68
CA TRP A 608 -21.89 20.09 -26.20
C TRP A 608 -21.69 19.75 -24.73
N CYS A 609 -22.68 20.07 -23.90
CA CYS A 609 -22.66 19.92 -22.46
C CYS A 609 -23.66 18.84 -22.01
N MET A 610 -23.23 17.98 -21.10
CA MET A 610 -24.07 17.02 -20.38
C MET A 610 -23.88 17.21 -18.88
N GLU A 611 -24.98 17.43 -18.18
CA GLU A 611 -24.98 17.50 -16.72
C GLU A 611 -25.00 16.11 -16.08
N ARG A 612 -24.44 16.01 -14.88
CA ARG A 612 -24.28 14.80 -14.10
C ARG A 612 -25.60 14.07 -13.88
N GLN A 613 -26.66 14.79 -13.49
CA GLN A 613 -27.96 14.18 -13.23
C GLN A 613 -28.54 13.54 -14.49
N THR A 614 -28.44 14.22 -15.64
CA THR A 614 -28.89 13.68 -16.93
C THR A 614 -28.10 12.43 -17.31
N TYR A 615 -26.77 12.47 -17.18
CA TYR A 615 -25.92 11.31 -17.41
C TYR A 615 -26.30 10.12 -16.50
N ARG A 616 -26.47 10.36 -15.20
CA ARG A 616 -26.85 9.33 -14.21
C ARG A 616 -28.23 8.72 -14.51
N THR A 617 -29.18 9.52 -14.98
CA THR A 617 -30.49 9.01 -15.41
C THR A 617 -30.37 8.12 -16.64
N ILE A 618 -29.56 8.49 -17.64
CA ILE A 618 -29.33 7.68 -18.86
C ILE A 618 -28.74 6.31 -18.50
N ILE A 619 -27.69 6.28 -17.67
CA ILE A 619 -26.99 5.03 -17.33
C ILE A 619 -27.82 4.10 -16.42
N THR A 620 -28.65 4.65 -15.52
CA THR A 620 -29.44 3.85 -14.57
C THR A 620 -30.77 3.37 -15.16
N ASN A 621 -31.37 4.11 -16.08
CA ASN A 621 -32.67 3.78 -16.68
C ASN A 621 -32.68 2.41 -17.37
N LYS A 622 -31.61 2.06 -18.09
CA LYS A 622 -31.51 0.76 -18.75
C LYS A 622 -31.53 -0.39 -17.73
N SER A 623 -30.71 -0.28 -16.68
CA SER A 623 -30.65 -1.28 -15.60
C SER A 623 -31.99 -1.41 -14.88
N LYS A 624 -32.67 -0.29 -14.60
CA LYS A 624 -33.99 -0.26 -13.96
C LYS A 624 -35.06 -0.94 -14.82
N LYS A 625 -35.21 -0.51 -16.09
CA LYS A 625 -36.17 -1.11 -17.03
C LYS A 625 -35.90 -2.59 -17.26
N ARG A 626 -34.63 -2.97 -17.44
CA ARG A 626 -34.23 -4.37 -17.61
C ARG A 626 -34.65 -5.20 -16.39
N ARG A 627 -34.37 -4.72 -15.18
CA ARG A 627 -34.75 -5.42 -13.95
C ARG A 627 -36.27 -5.55 -13.80
N GLU A 628 -37.03 -4.50 -14.11
CA GLU A 628 -38.50 -4.54 -14.12
C GLU A 628 -39.04 -5.58 -15.12
N GLN A 629 -38.47 -5.63 -16.33
CA GLN A 629 -38.81 -6.64 -17.33
C GLN A 629 -38.49 -8.07 -16.84
N LEU A 630 -37.33 -8.28 -16.23
CA LEU A 630 -36.94 -9.58 -15.68
C LEU A 630 -37.84 -10.00 -14.53
N MET A 631 -38.11 -9.08 -13.59
CA MET A 631 -39.03 -9.32 -12.48
C MET A 631 -40.42 -9.69 -12.97
N GLY A 632 -40.96 -8.92 -13.93
CA GLY A 632 -42.24 -9.22 -14.57
C GLY A 632 -42.24 -10.58 -15.26
N PHE A 633 -41.17 -10.91 -15.98
CA PHE A 633 -41.03 -12.21 -16.64
C PHE A 633 -40.98 -13.37 -15.64
N LEU A 634 -40.20 -13.28 -14.56
CA LEU A 634 -40.10 -14.34 -13.56
C LEU A 634 -41.43 -14.54 -12.81
N LYS A 635 -42.19 -13.47 -12.55
CA LYS A 635 -43.55 -13.55 -11.98
C LYS A 635 -44.54 -14.28 -12.90
N THR A 636 -44.30 -14.29 -14.21
CA THR A 636 -45.12 -15.06 -15.17
C THR A 636 -44.64 -16.50 -15.38
N SER A 637 -43.47 -16.88 -14.84
CA SER A 637 -42.94 -18.24 -15.00
C SER A 637 -43.68 -19.24 -14.13
N HIS A 638 -44.01 -20.39 -14.68
CA HIS A 638 -44.77 -21.43 -13.99
C HIS A 638 -44.09 -21.98 -12.72
N THR A 639 -42.76 -21.88 -12.63
CA THR A 639 -41.96 -22.43 -11.52
C THR A 639 -41.66 -21.42 -10.42
N LEU A 640 -41.61 -20.13 -10.75
CA LEU A 640 -41.11 -19.07 -9.85
C LEU A 640 -42.19 -18.04 -9.46
N LYS A 641 -43.39 -18.13 -10.02
CA LYS A 641 -44.51 -17.20 -9.77
C LYS A 641 -44.90 -17.07 -8.29
N ASP A 642 -44.69 -18.09 -7.48
CA ASP A 642 -45.12 -18.14 -6.07
C ASP A 642 -44.07 -17.56 -5.11
N LEU A 643 -42.90 -17.13 -5.63
CA LEU A 643 -41.85 -16.48 -4.84
C LEU A 643 -42.15 -14.99 -4.66
N ASN A 644 -41.79 -14.46 -3.48
CA ASN A 644 -41.92 -13.04 -3.20
C ASN A 644 -40.84 -12.19 -3.90
N ASP A 645 -41.06 -10.88 -3.98
CA ASP A 645 -40.18 -9.94 -4.68
C ASP A 645 -38.73 -9.95 -4.16
N ALA A 646 -38.52 -10.23 -2.87
CA ALA A 646 -37.17 -10.35 -2.29
C ALA A 646 -36.46 -11.64 -2.74
N GLN A 647 -37.18 -12.77 -2.83
CA GLN A 647 -36.65 -14.03 -3.35
C GLN A 647 -36.33 -13.92 -4.84
N LEU A 648 -37.25 -13.37 -5.63
CA LEU A 648 -37.05 -13.13 -7.07
C LEU A 648 -35.91 -12.16 -7.33
N SER A 649 -35.80 -11.09 -6.55
CA SER A 649 -34.67 -10.16 -6.57
C SER A 649 -33.34 -10.90 -6.44
N LYS A 650 -33.23 -11.77 -5.43
CA LYS A 650 -32.00 -12.51 -5.14
C LYS A 650 -31.66 -13.51 -6.24
N ILE A 651 -32.67 -14.13 -6.84
CA ILE A 651 -32.49 -14.98 -8.02
C ILE A 651 -31.89 -14.16 -9.17
N ILE A 652 -32.48 -12.99 -9.49
CA ILE A 652 -31.97 -12.10 -10.54
C ILE A 652 -30.51 -11.71 -10.29
N ASP A 653 -30.14 -11.46 -9.03
CA ASP A 653 -28.78 -11.02 -8.66
C ASP A 653 -27.73 -12.15 -8.69
N SER A 654 -28.17 -13.41 -8.83
CA SER A 654 -27.29 -14.60 -8.93
C SER A 654 -27.25 -15.22 -10.33
N MET A 655 -28.24 -14.92 -11.17
CA MET A 655 -28.39 -15.47 -12.53
C MET A 655 -27.29 -15.00 -13.48
N GLU A 656 -26.95 -15.87 -14.44
CA GLU A 656 -26.12 -15.52 -15.60
C GLU A 656 -26.90 -15.66 -16.89
N GLU A 657 -26.83 -14.66 -17.77
CA GLU A 657 -27.39 -14.76 -19.10
C GLU A 657 -26.41 -15.48 -20.02
N VAL A 658 -26.83 -16.61 -20.60
CA VAL A 658 -26.04 -17.40 -21.54
C VAL A 658 -26.78 -17.47 -22.87
N LYS A 659 -26.04 -17.26 -23.96
CA LYS A 659 -26.56 -17.27 -25.34
C LYS A 659 -26.00 -18.49 -26.07
N TYR A 660 -26.88 -19.15 -26.83
CA TYR A 660 -26.57 -20.34 -27.61
C TYR A 660 -26.99 -20.12 -29.06
N GLN A 661 -26.17 -20.56 -29.98
CA GLN A 661 -26.46 -20.56 -31.42
C GLN A 661 -27.31 -21.78 -31.80
N ASP A 662 -27.83 -21.78 -33.03
CA ASP A 662 -28.58 -22.94 -33.53
C ASP A 662 -27.75 -24.22 -33.43
N LYS A 663 -28.39 -25.29 -32.94
CA LYS A 663 -27.82 -26.62 -32.72
C LYS A 663 -26.78 -26.75 -31.61
N ASP A 664 -26.50 -25.70 -30.86
CA ASP A 664 -25.64 -25.81 -29.68
C ASP A 664 -26.24 -26.75 -28.62
N VAL A 665 -25.44 -27.67 -28.11
CA VAL A 665 -25.86 -28.56 -27.02
C VAL A 665 -25.69 -27.82 -25.70
N ILE A 666 -26.81 -27.42 -25.10
CA ILE A 666 -26.86 -26.68 -23.83
C ILE A 666 -26.58 -27.62 -22.66
N VAL A 667 -27.17 -28.81 -22.69
CA VAL A 667 -26.99 -29.86 -21.67
C VAL A 667 -26.89 -31.20 -22.37
N ARG A 668 -25.96 -32.07 -21.95
CA ARG A 668 -25.75 -33.38 -22.54
C ARG A 668 -26.20 -34.51 -21.60
N GLU A 669 -26.95 -35.46 -22.13
CA GLU A 669 -27.34 -36.68 -21.41
C GLU A 669 -26.10 -37.42 -20.86
N GLY A 670 -26.20 -37.91 -19.62
CA GLY A 670 -25.13 -38.65 -18.93
C GLY A 670 -24.05 -37.78 -18.26
N THR A 671 -24.16 -36.45 -18.35
CA THR A 671 -23.23 -35.54 -17.64
C THR A 671 -23.70 -35.23 -16.22
N GLU A 672 -22.78 -34.86 -15.32
CA GLU A 672 -23.13 -34.34 -14.00
C GLU A 672 -23.83 -32.98 -14.10
N ALA A 673 -24.75 -32.71 -13.17
CA ALA A 673 -25.61 -31.55 -13.21
C ALA A 673 -25.29 -30.56 -12.10
N ASN A 674 -24.78 -29.39 -12.47
CA ASN A 674 -24.48 -28.29 -11.54
C ASN A 674 -25.21 -26.98 -11.89
N THR A 675 -26.16 -27.00 -12.84
CA THR A 675 -26.77 -25.77 -13.37
C THR A 675 -28.24 -25.98 -13.77
N PHE A 676 -29.09 -25.03 -13.41
CA PHE A 676 -30.50 -24.92 -13.78
C PHE A 676 -30.69 -23.82 -14.83
N TYR A 677 -31.58 -24.03 -15.81
CA TYR A 677 -31.78 -23.08 -16.91
C TYR A 677 -33.24 -22.63 -17.06
N ILE A 678 -33.44 -21.34 -17.34
CA ILE A 678 -34.74 -20.76 -17.72
C ILE A 678 -34.63 -20.11 -19.09
N ILE A 679 -35.53 -20.44 -20.02
CA ILE A 679 -35.50 -19.93 -21.40
C ILE A 679 -36.13 -18.54 -21.45
N LEU A 680 -35.34 -17.54 -21.87
CA LEU A 680 -35.79 -16.16 -22.06
C LEU A 680 -36.29 -15.90 -23.48
N LYS A 681 -35.60 -16.49 -24.46
CA LYS A 681 -35.87 -16.31 -25.89
C LYS A 681 -35.40 -17.53 -26.68
N GLY A 682 -36.09 -17.86 -27.76
CA GLY A 682 -35.78 -19.02 -28.60
C GLY A 682 -36.45 -20.29 -28.11
N GLU A 683 -36.11 -21.41 -28.75
CA GLU A 683 -36.67 -22.72 -28.45
C GLU A 683 -35.56 -23.75 -28.21
N VAL A 684 -35.78 -24.66 -27.24
CA VAL A 684 -34.84 -25.73 -26.89
C VAL A 684 -35.48 -27.07 -27.18
N LEU A 685 -34.79 -27.88 -27.97
CA LEU A 685 -35.17 -29.25 -28.30
C LEU A 685 -34.60 -30.23 -27.27
N VAL A 686 -35.46 -31.04 -26.66
CA VAL A 686 -35.07 -32.10 -25.72
C VAL A 686 -35.09 -33.44 -26.43
N THR A 687 -33.95 -34.13 -26.42
CA THR A 687 -33.77 -35.47 -27.01
C THR A 687 -33.22 -36.45 -25.98
N LYS A 688 -33.58 -37.73 -26.10
CA LYS A 688 -33.06 -38.80 -25.24
C LYS A 688 -32.66 -40.01 -26.07
N LYS A 689 -31.56 -40.68 -25.72
CA LYS A 689 -31.18 -41.94 -26.38
C LYS A 689 -32.07 -43.09 -25.87
N VAL A 690 -32.77 -43.75 -26.80
CA VAL A 690 -33.61 -44.93 -26.51
C VAL A 690 -33.20 -46.01 -27.50
N HIS A 691 -32.67 -47.14 -27.02
CA HIS A 691 -32.13 -48.24 -27.84
C HIS A 691 -31.08 -47.80 -28.89
N GLY A 692 -30.21 -46.84 -28.53
CA GLY A 692 -29.16 -46.34 -29.42
C GLY A 692 -29.59 -45.24 -30.41
N HIS A 693 -30.91 -45.01 -30.59
CA HIS A 693 -31.44 -43.96 -31.45
C HIS A 693 -31.84 -42.71 -30.65
N GLN A 694 -31.55 -41.51 -31.17
CA GLN A 694 -32.01 -40.26 -30.56
C GLN A 694 -33.51 -40.06 -30.84
N LYS A 695 -34.32 -40.05 -29.77
CA LYS A 695 -35.75 -39.75 -29.85
C LYS A 695 -36.01 -38.35 -29.33
N GLN A 696 -36.76 -37.55 -30.08
CA GLN A 696 -37.25 -36.25 -29.63
C GLN A 696 -38.32 -36.45 -28.53
N ILE A 697 -38.14 -35.79 -27.39
CA ILE A 697 -39.03 -35.89 -26.24
C ILE A 697 -40.01 -34.72 -26.21
N ARG A 698 -39.50 -33.49 -26.23
CA ARG A 698 -40.31 -32.26 -26.23
C ARG A 698 -39.51 -31.09 -26.78
N ARG A 699 -40.20 -29.99 -27.07
CA ARG A 699 -39.66 -28.69 -27.43
C ARG A 699 -40.10 -27.69 -26.36
N MET A 700 -39.19 -26.85 -25.89
CA MET A 700 -39.43 -25.91 -24.80
C MET A 700 -39.20 -24.48 -25.29
N GLY A 701 -40.12 -23.57 -24.99
CA GLY A 701 -40.08 -22.18 -25.41
C GLY A 701 -39.86 -21.20 -24.26
N LYS A 702 -40.04 -19.91 -24.56
CA LYS A 702 -39.94 -18.81 -23.59
C LYS A 702 -40.78 -19.07 -22.33
N GLY A 703 -40.18 -18.93 -21.15
CA GLY A 703 -40.83 -19.11 -19.85
C GLY A 703 -40.74 -20.53 -19.29
N GLU A 704 -40.33 -21.50 -20.11
CA GLU A 704 -40.06 -22.87 -19.68
C GLU A 704 -38.63 -23.02 -19.14
N HIS A 705 -38.40 -24.07 -18.34
CA HIS A 705 -37.14 -24.34 -17.67
C HIS A 705 -36.69 -25.78 -17.90
N PHE A 706 -35.41 -26.04 -17.66
CA PHE A 706 -34.85 -27.39 -17.72
C PHE A 706 -33.59 -27.55 -16.87
N GLY A 707 -33.35 -28.79 -16.46
CA GLY A 707 -32.17 -29.19 -15.71
C GLY A 707 -32.39 -29.35 -14.20
N GLU A 708 -33.57 -29.03 -13.70
CA GLU A 708 -34.00 -29.15 -12.30
C GLU A 708 -33.94 -30.59 -11.77
N GLN A 709 -34.36 -31.58 -12.56
CA GLN A 709 -34.47 -32.96 -12.06
C GLN A 709 -33.13 -33.57 -11.67
N ALA A 710 -32.06 -33.18 -12.37
CA ALA A 710 -30.71 -33.68 -12.10
C ALA A 710 -30.07 -32.99 -10.88
N LEU A 711 -30.51 -31.77 -10.54
CA LEU A 711 -30.12 -31.08 -9.31
C LEU A 711 -30.83 -31.66 -8.10
N ILE A 712 -32.14 -31.87 -8.20
CA ILE A 712 -33.01 -32.32 -7.10
C ILE A 712 -32.72 -33.77 -6.68
N ARG A 713 -32.44 -34.65 -7.65
CA ARG A 713 -32.27 -36.10 -7.40
C ARG A 713 -30.80 -36.55 -7.34
N GLU A 714 -29.85 -35.62 -7.48
CA GLU A 714 -28.41 -35.91 -7.58
C GLU A 714 -28.06 -37.00 -8.60
N VAL A 715 -28.78 -37.01 -9.73
CA VAL A 715 -28.58 -37.97 -10.83
C VAL A 715 -27.95 -37.28 -12.04
N LEU A 716 -27.28 -38.06 -12.89
CA LEU A 716 -26.79 -37.58 -14.19
C LEU A 716 -27.96 -37.06 -15.05
N ARG A 717 -27.65 -36.11 -15.95
CA ARG A 717 -28.63 -35.55 -16.90
C ARG A 717 -29.33 -36.66 -17.67
N THR A 718 -30.66 -36.70 -17.61
CA THR A 718 -31.50 -37.78 -18.17
C THR A 718 -31.89 -37.57 -19.65
N ALA A 719 -31.53 -36.41 -20.22
CA ALA A 719 -31.79 -36.03 -21.60
C ALA A 719 -30.78 -34.97 -22.08
N THR A 720 -30.62 -34.86 -23.39
CA THR A 720 -29.83 -33.82 -24.06
C THR A 720 -30.74 -32.67 -24.47
N CYS A 721 -30.37 -31.43 -24.13
CA CYS A 721 -31.07 -30.21 -24.53
C CYS A 721 -30.22 -29.45 -25.55
N THR A 722 -30.77 -29.20 -26.72
CA THR A 722 -30.11 -28.55 -27.85
C THR A 722 -30.88 -27.31 -28.27
N ALA A 723 -30.20 -26.20 -28.53
CA ALA A 723 -30.82 -24.99 -29.07
C ALA A 723 -31.40 -25.25 -30.47
N ASP A 724 -32.63 -24.78 -30.72
CA ASP A 724 -33.25 -24.79 -32.04
C ASP A 724 -33.49 -23.35 -32.52
N GLY A 725 -32.56 -22.86 -33.33
CA GLY A 725 -32.33 -21.44 -33.55
C GLY A 725 -31.55 -20.76 -32.40
N PRO A 726 -31.33 -19.43 -32.48
CA PRO A 726 -30.68 -18.67 -31.41
C PRO A 726 -31.51 -18.68 -30.12
N VAL A 727 -30.92 -19.20 -29.03
CA VAL A 727 -31.55 -19.30 -27.71
C VAL A 727 -30.82 -18.43 -26.71
N THR A 728 -31.57 -17.81 -25.81
CA THR A 728 -31.04 -17.12 -24.64
C THR A 728 -31.66 -17.71 -23.39
N CYS A 729 -30.82 -18.16 -22.46
CA CYS A 729 -31.24 -18.73 -21.18
C CYS A 729 -30.62 -17.93 -20.03
N PHE A 730 -31.29 -17.94 -18.88
CA PHE A 730 -30.59 -17.75 -17.62
C PHE A 730 -30.07 -19.08 -17.11
N SER A 731 -28.84 -19.11 -16.63
CA SER A 731 -28.28 -20.20 -15.86
C SER A 731 -28.18 -19.81 -14.37
N ILE A 732 -28.47 -20.78 -13.51
CA ILE A 732 -28.36 -20.68 -12.05
C ILE A 732 -27.57 -21.88 -11.58
N ASP A 733 -26.50 -21.66 -10.82
CA ASP A 733 -25.71 -22.76 -10.25
C ASP A 733 -26.51 -23.57 -9.23
N LYS A 734 -26.22 -24.87 -9.11
CA LYS A 734 -26.91 -25.83 -8.21
C LYS A 734 -27.03 -25.29 -6.79
N GLU A 735 -25.91 -24.80 -6.24
CA GLU A 735 -25.82 -24.25 -4.89
C GLU A 735 -26.82 -23.10 -4.72
N VAL A 736 -26.88 -22.17 -5.68
CA VAL A 736 -27.81 -21.03 -5.66
C VAL A 736 -29.26 -21.49 -5.84
N PHE A 737 -29.50 -22.49 -6.70
CA PHE A 737 -30.82 -23.04 -6.98
C PHE A 737 -31.42 -23.69 -5.72
N GLU A 738 -30.67 -24.57 -5.06
CA GLU A 738 -31.06 -25.23 -3.79
C GLU A 738 -31.25 -24.22 -2.65
N GLU A 739 -30.47 -23.14 -2.66
CA GLU A 739 -30.53 -22.10 -1.63
C GLU A 739 -31.72 -21.13 -1.80
N THR A 740 -32.24 -20.96 -3.01
CA THR A 740 -33.20 -19.87 -3.31
C THR A 740 -34.60 -20.37 -3.67
N ILE A 741 -34.73 -21.58 -4.22
CA ILE A 741 -36.02 -22.16 -4.60
C ILE A 741 -36.36 -23.27 -3.60
N PRO A 742 -37.45 -23.13 -2.82
CA PRO A 742 -37.81 -24.13 -1.82
C PRO A 742 -38.34 -25.41 -2.48
N ILE A 743 -37.62 -26.52 -2.29
CA ILE A 743 -38.12 -27.87 -2.58
C ILE A 743 -38.81 -28.34 -1.28
N GLU A 744 -40.14 -28.40 -1.34
CA GLU A 744 -41.14 -28.90 -0.37
C GLU A 744 -40.75 -29.08 1.12
N HIS A 745 -41.57 -28.46 1.98
CA HIS A 745 -41.51 -28.30 3.45
C HIS A 745 -40.66 -27.12 3.98
N LEU A 746 -41.12 -25.91 3.62
CA LEU A 746 -40.87 -24.69 4.40
C LEU A 746 -41.74 -24.71 5.68
N GLU A 747 -41.25 -25.35 6.74
CA GLU A 747 -41.43 -24.70 8.04
C GLU A 747 -40.56 -23.45 8.02
N LEU A 748 -41.19 -22.30 7.82
CA LEU A 748 -40.62 -21.02 8.20
C LEU A 748 -40.37 -21.07 9.71
N PHE A 749 -39.21 -21.55 10.11
CA PHE A 749 -38.76 -21.43 11.49
C PHE A 749 -38.50 -19.94 11.76
N ASP A 750 -39.46 -19.40 12.49
CA ASP A 750 -39.47 -18.08 13.06
C ASP A 750 -38.21 -17.84 13.91
N ASP A 751 -37.31 -16.98 13.42
CA ASP A 751 -36.13 -16.51 14.15
C ASP A 751 -36.49 -15.54 15.30
N THR A 752 -37.77 -15.39 15.66
CA THR A 752 -38.19 -14.66 16.87
C THR A 752 -37.62 -15.24 18.17
N LYS A 753 -37.08 -16.48 18.19
CA LYS A 753 -36.67 -17.14 19.45
C LYS A 753 -35.17 -17.22 19.79
N VAL A 754 -34.24 -16.66 19.01
CA VAL A 754 -32.79 -16.67 19.38
C VAL A 754 -32.16 -15.27 19.52
N LEU A 755 -33.00 -14.25 19.70
CA LEU A 755 -32.64 -13.02 20.39
C LEU A 755 -33.61 -12.87 21.57
N GLN A 756 -33.56 -13.81 22.52
CA GLN A 756 -34.14 -13.56 23.84
C GLN A 756 -33.56 -12.24 24.34
N GLU A 757 -34.48 -11.36 24.68
CA GLU A 757 -34.30 -10.02 25.21
C GLU A 757 -33.11 -10.00 26.17
N VAL A 758 -31.97 -9.46 25.71
CA VAL A 758 -31.08 -8.78 26.64
C VAL A 758 -31.97 -7.70 27.25
N PRO A 759 -32.15 -7.66 28.59
CA PRO A 759 -33.09 -6.74 29.21
C PRO A 759 -32.82 -5.36 28.64
N GLN A 760 -33.86 -4.73 28.08
CA GLN A 760 -33.79 -3.33 27.70
C GLN A 760 -33.26 -2.59 28.93
N LYS A 761 -31.99 -2.19 28.90
CA LYS A 761 -31.54 -1.08 29.72
C LYS A 761 -32.25 0.13 29.15
N SER A 762 -33.48 0.34 29.59
CA SER A 762 -34.14 1.63 29.63
C SER A 762 -33.24 2.53 30.49
N SER A 763 -32.16 2.98 29.87
CA SER A 763 -31.51 4.18 30.33
C SER A 763 -32.60 5.24 30.25
N PRO A 764 -32.93 5.93 31.37
CA PRO A 764 -33.92 6.99 31.34
C PRO A 764 -33.56 7.93 30.18
N PRO A 765 -34.55 8.52 29.48
CA PRO A 765 -34.26 9.51 28.43
C PRO A 765 -33.30 10.51 29.04
N SER A 766 -32.08 10.56 28.51
CA SER A 766 -31.04 11.41 29.08
C SER A 766 -31.53 12.84 28.96
N THR A 767 -31.89 13.46 30.08
CA THR A 767 -32.21 14.88 30.24
C THR A 767 -30.96 15.74 30.09
N LEU A 768 -30.03 15.32 29.24
CA LEU A 768 -28.76 15.99 28.98
C LEU A 768 -29.10 17.28 28.25
N LYS A 769 -28.92 18.43 28.90
CA LYS A 769 -29.03 19.73 28.26
C LYS A 769 -27.65 20.11 27.74
N PHE A 770 -27.59 20.84 26.62
CA PHE A 770 -26.30 21.24 26.04
C PHE A 770 -25.44 22.04 27.02
N LYS A 771 -26.07 22.85 27.89
CA LYS A 771 -25.40 23.61 28.96
C LYS A 771 -24.71 22.76 30.03
N ASP A 772 -25.03 21.47 30.10
CA ASP A 772 -24.44 20.54 31.08
C ASP A 772 -23.12 19.94 30.56
N LEU A 773 -22.71 20.28 29.32
CA LEU A 773 -21.49 19.83 28.68
C LEU A 773 -20.44 20.94 28.66
N VAL A 774 -19.22 20.59 29.07
CA VAL A 774 -18.05 21.47 29.01
C VAL A 774 -16.93 20.80 28.21
N PRO A 775 -16.11 21.58 27.47
CA PRO A 775 -14.99 21.03 26.72
C PRO A 775 -13.94 20.43 27.66
N MET A 776 -13.47 19.23 27.31
CA MET A 776 -12.25 18.72 27.91
C MET A 776 -11.07 19.53 27.39
N LEU A 777 -10.14 19.86 28.28
CA LEU A 777 -8.95 20.63 27.93
C LEU A 777 -7.72 19.72 27.94
N TYR A 778 -6.75 20.00 27.07
CA TYR A 778 -5.47 19.30 27.14
C TYR A 778 -4.77 19.66 28.46
N GLN A 779 -4.30 18.64 29.17
CA GLN A 779 -3.65 18.79 30.47
C GLN A 779 -2.15 19.09 30.35
N GLU A 780 -1.51 18.73 29.23
CA GLU A 780 -0.05 18.78 29.08
C GLU A 780 0.40 19.07 27.63
N GLY A 781 1.56 19.73 27.50
CA GLY A 781 2.21 20.07 26.23
C GLY A 781 1.78 21.42 25.64
N ARG A 782 2.16 21.68 24.38
CA ARG A 782 1.97 22.98 23.71
C ARG A 782 0.53 23.49 23.65
N TYR A 783 -0.45 22.59 23.77
CA TYR A 783 -1.89 22.88 23.67
C TYR A 783 -2.57 22.91 25.05
N GLN A 784 -1.80 22.94 26.15
CA GLN A 784 -2.36 22.92 27.50
C GLN A 784 -3.38 24.04 27.69
N GLY A 785 -4.58 23.69 28.15
CA GLY A 785 -5.70 24.64 28.30
C GLY A 785 -6.60 24.78 27.07
N ASP A 786 -6.20 24.26 25.90
CA ASP A 786 -7.04 24.29 24.69
C ASP A 786 -8.08 23.16 24.68
N PRO A 787 -9.26 23.36 24.05
CA PRO A 787 -10.27 22.31 23.87
C PRO A 787 -9.75 21.12 23.05
N VAL A 788 -9.95 19.92 23.59
CA VAL A 788 -9.57 18.67 22.95
C VAL A 788 -10.45 18.42 21.73
N THR A 789 -9.84 18.40 20.56
CA THR A 789 -10.47 17.97 19.31
C THR A 789 -10.11 16.52 19.04
N LEU A 790 -11.11 15.70 18.77
CA LEU A 790 -10.96 14.28 18.43
C LEU A 790 -10.75 14.07 16.93
N GLY A 791 -11.30 14.95 16.09
CA GLY A 791 -11.15 14.85 14.64
C GLY A 791 -11.69 16.07 13.89
N VAL A 792 -11.18 16.28 12.69
CA VAL A 792 -11.63 17.30 11.73
C VAL A 792 -11.96 16.59 10.41
N GLY A 793 -13.17 16.81 9.88
CA GLY A 793 -13.66 16.17 8.66
C GLY A 793 -14.28 17.16 7.68
N GLY A 794 -14.65 16.68 6.49
CA GLY A 794 -15.14 17.51 5.37
C GLY A 794 -16.46 18.25 5.59
N PHE A 795 -17.16 17.97 6.70
CA PHE A 795 -18.40 18.63 7.10
C PHE A 795 -18.28 19.40 8.43
N GLY A 796 -17.28 19.11 9.26
CA GLY A 796 -17.22 19.70 10.59
C GLY A 796 -16.15 19.12 11.51
N ARG A 797 -16.27 19.43 12.80
CA ARG A 797 -15.26 19.15 13.83
C ARG A 797 -15.86 18.36 14.98
N VAL A 798 -15.12 17.38 15.51
CA VAL A 798 -15.55 16.57 16.64
C VAL A 798 -14.73 16.94 17.88
N ALA A 799 -15.40 17.42 18.92
CA ALA A 799 -14.78 17.82 20.18
C ALA A 799 -15.07 16.80 21.29
N LEU A 800 -14.12 16.65 22.21
CA LEU A 800 -14.32 15.87 23.44
C LEU A 800 -14.97 16.77 24.50
N MET A 801 -16.15 16.37 24.94
CA MET A 801 -16.89 17.05 26.00
C MET A 801 -17.03 16.14 27.22
N THR A 802 -17.21 16.74 28.38
CA THR A 802 -17.55 16.03 29.63
C THR A 802 -18.71 16.74 30.32
N THR A 803 -19.40 16.06 31.23
CA THR A 803 -20.39 16.72 32.07
C THR A 803 -19.72 17.73 33.01
N VAL A 804 -20.43 18.77 33.46
CA VAL A 804 -19.89 19.77 34.42
C VAL A 804 -19.25 19.09 35.65
N ASN A 805 -19.79 17.96 36.10
CA ASN A 805 -19.27 17.20 37.24
C ASN A 805 -18.16 16.19 36.86
N HIS A 806 -17.63 16.25 35.63
CA HIS A 806 -16.58 15.40 35.07
C HIS A 806 -16.86 13.88 35.14
N GLY A 807 -18.13 13.46 35.18
CA GLY A 807 -18.52 12.07 35.41
C GLY A 807 -18.60 11.20 34.15
N LYS A 808 -18.80 11.80 32.96
CA LYS A 808 -18.97 11.06 31.71
C LYS A 808 -18.50 11.86 30.49
N TYR A 809 -17.77 11.20 29.60
CA TYR A 809 -17.25 11.76 28.35
C TYR A 809 -18.18 11.54 27.17
N TYR A 810 -18.19 12.50 26.25
CA TYR A 810 -18.97 12.49 25.01
C TYR A 810 -18.15 13.03 23.84
N ALA A 811 -18.42 12.52 22.64
CA ALA A 811 -17.92 13.08 21.39
C ALA A 811 -19.00 13.98 20.78
N VAL A 812 -18.71 15.26 20.57
CA VAL A 812 -19.69 16.22 20.02
C VAL A 812 -19.25 16.64 18.62
N LYS A 813 -19.99 16.18 17.60
CA LYS A 813 -19.81 16.58 16.19
C LYS A 813 -20.52 17.91 15.97
N ARG A 814 -19.74 18.94 15.64
CA ARG A 814 -20.20 20.29 15.29
C ARG A 814 -20.09 20.51 13.79
N VAL A 815 -21.19 20.88 13.14
CA VAL A 815 -21.29 21.03 11.67
C VAL A 815 -21.89 22.39 11.34
N SER A 816 -21.30 23.13 10.39
CA SER A 816 -21.80 24.45 9.96
C SER A 816 -23.07 24.30 9.11
N LYS A 817 -24.13 25.03 9.46
CA LYS A 817 -25.39 24.99 8.71
C LYS A 817 -25.24 25.53 7.29
N LYS A 818 -24.58 26.69 7.14
CA LYS A 818 -24.32 27.27 5.82
C LYS A 818 -23.55 26.30 4.91
N HIS A 819 -22.63 25.53 5.48
CA HIS A 819 -21.90 24.50 4.74
C HIS A 819 -22.80 23.34 4.30
N ILE A 820 -23.74 22.91 5.14
CA ILE A 820 -24.73 21.87 4.81
C ILE A 820 -25.63 22.34 3.66
N VAL A 821 -26.18 23.56 3.76
CA VAL A 821 -27.06 24.15 2.74
C VAL A 821 -26.33 24.35 1.41
N ALA A 822 -25.10 24.88 1.45
CA ALA A 822 -24.29 25.07 0.25
C ALA A 822 -24.03 23.75 -0.49
N LYS A 823 -23.94 22.63 0.23
CA LYS A 823 -23.73 21.28 -0.32
C LYS A 823 -25.02 20.49 -0.59
N ARG A 824 -26.20 21.07 -0.29
CA ARG A 824 -27.51 20.41 -0.40
C ARG A 824 -27.59 19.07 0.36
N GLN A 825 -27.10 19.06 1.61
CA GLN A 825 -27.01 17.85 2.46
C GLN A 825 -27.97 17.85 3.66
N GLU A 826 -28.97 18.72 3.66
CA GLU A 826 -29.95 18.91 4.74
C GLU A 826 -30.69 17.61 5.07
N GLU A 827 -31.24 16.95 4.04
CA GLU A 827 -31.99 15.70 4.19
C GLU A 827 -31.11 14.56 4.72
N HIS A 828 -29.87 14.45 4.24
CA HIS A 828 -28.93 13.44 4.73
C HIS A 828 -28.58 13.65 6.20
N MET A 829 -28.43 14.91 6.63
CA MET A 829 -28.13 15.22 8.03
C MET A 829 -29.31 14.90 8.97
N LEU A 830 -30.54 15.24 8.55
CA LEU A 830 -31.76 14.85 9.27
C LEU A 830 -31.90 13.33 9.35
N PHE A 831 -31.59 12.64 8.25
CA PHE A 831 -31.63 11.19 8.16
C PHE A 831 -30.57 10.52 9.05
N GLU A 832 -29.32 11.00 9.04
CA GLU A 832 -28.23 10.52 9.91
C GLU A 832 -28.66 10.62 11.39
N LYS A 833 -29.19 11.78 11.79
CA LYS A 833 -29.75 11.99 13.14
C LYS A 833 -30.88 11.01 13.45
N LYS A 834 -31.85 10.87 12.53
CA LYS A 834 -33.03 9.99 12.69
C LYS A 834 -32.61 8.53 12.91
N ILE A 835 -31.71 8.02 12.08
CA ILE A 835 -31.23 6.64 12.18
C ILE A 835 -30.44 6.45 13.47
N LEU A 836 -29.42 7.25 13.74
CA LEU A 836 -28.58 7.07 14.92
C LEU A 836 -29.37 7.16 16.24
N LYS A 837 -30.43 7.97 16.28
CA LYS A 837 -31.35 8.04 17.43
C LYS A 837 -32.13 6.73 17.64
N ALA A 838 -32.44 6.01 16.57
CA ALA A 838 -33.22 4.77 16.59
C ALA A 838 -32.37 3.50 16.77
N LEU A 839 -31.05 3.58 16.60
CA LEU A 839 -30.14 2.43 16.75
C LEU A 839 -29.72 2.22 18.21
N GLN A 840 -29.76 0.97 18.65
CA GLN A 840 -29.36 0.52 19.99
C GLN A 840 -28.60 -0.80 19.83
N CYS A 841 -27.30 -0.69 19.63
CA CYS A 841 -26.42 -1.84 19.41
C CYS A 841 -25.05 -1.51 20.00
N ASP A 842 -24.46 -2.42 20.77
CA ASP A 842 -23.17 -2.18 21.43
C ASP A 842 -22.02 -1.99 20.43
N PHE A 843 -22.18 -2.47 19.20
CA PHE A 843 -21.20 -2.36 18.11
C PHE A 843 -21.47 -1.16 17.18
N ILE A 844 -22.37 -0.24 17.55
CA ILE A 844 -22.68 0.99 16.82
C ILE A 844 -22.62 2.15 17.81
N VAL A 845 -22.04 3.28 17.40
CA VAL A 845 -22.00 4.47 18.25
C VAL A 845 -23.39 4.97 18.58
N ARG A 846 -23.63 5.25 19.87
CA ARG A 846 -24.91 5.80 20.31
C ARG A 846 -24.98 7.31 20.12
N LEU A 847 -26.07 7.80 19.56
CA LEU A 847 -26.45 9.22 19.64
C LEU A 847 -27.25 9.46 20.93
N HIS A 848 -26.76 10.35 21.77
CA HIS A 848 -27.40 10.72 23.04
C HIS A 848 -28.37 11.89 22.88
N ALA A 849 -27.96 12.93 22.16
CA ALA A 849 -28.74 14.13 21.92
C ALA A 849 -28.28 14.84 20.65
N ALA A 850 -29.14 15.70 20.11
CA ALA A 850 -28.81 16.63 19.05
C ALA A 850 -29.26 18.03 19.49
N PHE A 851 -28.54 19.06 19.05
CA PHE A 851 -28.84 20.47 19.36
C PHE A 851 -28.54 21.35 18.15
N LYS A 852 -28.99 22.60 18.18
CA LYS A 852 -28.65 23.63 17.20
C LYS A 852 -28.55 25.01 17.85
N ASP A 853 -27.80 25.90 17.21
CA ASP A 853 -27.83 27.35 17.47
C ASP A 853 -28.16 28.10 16.16
N THR A 854 -27.77 29.37 15.98
CA THR A 854 -28.01 30.07 14.70
C THR A 854 -27.03 29.70 13.58
N ARG A 855 -25.93 29.01 13.87
CA ARG A 855 -24.78 28.80 12.96
C ARG A 855 -24.42 27.33 12.75
N TYR A 856 -24.65 26.49 13.76
CA TYR A 856 -24.21 25.11 13.83
C TYR A 856 -25.34 24.16 14.26
N ILE A 857 -25.16 22.90 13.89
CA ILE A 857 -25.81 21.76 14.53
C ILE A 857 -24.77 20.97 15.34
N TYR A 858 -25.23 20.30 16.39
CA TYR A 858 -24.42 19.52 17.31
C TYR A 858 -25.02 18.13 17.49
N MET A 859 -24.22 17.09 17.27
CA MET A 859 -24.59 15.70 17.55
C MET A 859 -23.74 15.17 18.71
N VAL A 860 -24.37 14.87 19.83
CA VAL A 860 -23.71 14.37 21.04
C VAL A 860 -23.73 12.85 21.03
N MET A 861 -22.56 12.26 20.81
CA MET A 861 -22.36 10.84 20.60
C MET A 861 -21.57 10.21 21.76
N GLU A 862 -21.68 8.89 21.88
CA GLU A 862 -20.81 8.08 22.74
C GLU A 862 -19.33 8.32 22.41
N PHE A 863 -18.50 8.45 23.45
CA PHE A 863 -17.05 8.62 23.29
C PHE A 863 -16.33 7.27 23.25
N CYS A 864 -15.64 6.98 22.14
CA CYS A 864 -14.85 5.77 21.94
C CYS A 864 -13.35 6.04 22.19
N GLY A 865 -12.90 5.91 23.44
CA GLY A 865 -11.55 6.32 23.87
C GLY A 865 -10.36 5.52 23.31
N GLY A 866 -10.60 4.41 22.62
CA GLY A 866 -9.57 3.57 22.01
C GLY A 866 -9.03 4.10 20.67
N GLY A 867 -9.71 5.09 20.07
CA GLY A 867 -9.32 5.73 18.80
C GLY A 867 -9.72 4.94 17.55
N GLU A 868 -9.31 5.44 16.38
CA GLU A 868 -9.64 4.87 15.07
C GLU A 868 -8.84 3.58 14.78
N ILE A 869 -9.50 2.53 14.28
CA ILE A 869 -8.83 1.31 13.80
C ILE A 869 -7.84 1.63 12.68
N TRP A 870 -8.12 2.62 11.84
CA TRP A 870 -7.20 3.09 10.81
C TRP A 870 -5.84 3.49 11.38
N THR A 871 -5.82 4.35 12.40
CA THR A 871 -4.58 4.79 13.05
C THR A 871 -3.84 3.59 13.64
N LYS A 872 -4.56 2.67 14.30
CA LYS A 872 -3.97 1.46 14.87
C LYS A 872 -3.38 0.54 13.81
N LEU A 873 -4.04 0.39 12.66
CA LEU A 873 -3.55 -0.40 11.54
C LEU A 873 -2.28 0.22 10.95
N LYS A 874 -2.21 1.55 10.83
CA LYS A 874 -1.00 2.24 10.35
C LYS A 874 0.17 2.15 11.30
N GLU A 875 -0.07 2.21 12.61
CA GLU A 875 0.96 2.06 13.64
C GLU A 875 1.58 0.65 13.64
N VAL A 876 0.77 -0.39 13.44
CA VAL A 876 1.22 -1.80 13.49
C VAL A 876 1.57 -2.34 12.08
N GLY A 877 1.18 -1.66 11.02
CA GLY A 877 1.35 -2.06 9.62
C GLY A 877 0.28 -3.04 9.14
N ARG A 878 0.06 -4.14 9.87
CA ARG A 878 -1.02 -5.13 9.63
C ARG A 878 -1.42 -5.81 10.93
N PHE A 879 -2.63 -6.32 11.01
CA PHE A 879 -3.10 -7.06 12.18
C PHE A 879 -2.88 -8.57 12.04
N ASP A 880 -2.53 -9.19 13.15
CA ASP A 880 -2.58 -10.65 13.27
C ASP A 880 -4.03 -11.14 13.14
N GLU A 881 -4.20 -12.38 12.65
CA GLU A 881 -5.53 -12.96 12.45
C GLU A 881 -6.45 -12.86 13.67
N PRO A 882 -6.03 -13.11 14.94
CA PRO A 882 -6.93 -12.97 16.09
C PRO A 882 -7.51 -11.56 16.29
N ILE A 883 -6.72 -10.49 16.03
CA ILE A 883 -7.25 -9.11 16.06
C ILE A 883 -8.22 -8.93 14.90
N ALA A 884 -7.82 -9.31 13.68
CA ALA A 884 -8.64 -9.11 12.50
C ALA A 884 -9.98 -9.85 12.60
N VAL A 885 -9.98 -11.09 13.11
CA VAL A 885 -11.18 -11.89 13.42
C VAL A 885 -12.06 -11.18 14.42
N PHE A 886 -11.51 -10.67 15.52
CA PHE A 886 -12.29 -9.97 16.55
C PHE A 886 -12.91 -8.66 16.02
N CYS A 887 -12.12 -7.82 15.35
CA CYS A 887 -12.61 -6.59 14.71
C CYS A 887 -13.75 -6.90 13.72
N THR A 888 -13.54 -7.89 12.86
CA THR A 888 -14.52 -8.29 11.85
C THR A 888 -15.78 -8.87 12.50
N ALA A 889 -15.65 -9.64 13.59
CA ALA A 889 -16.80 -10.19 14.30
C ALA A 889 -17.70 -9.09 14.90
N CYS A 890 -17.11 -8.01 15.43
CA CYS A 890 -17.85 -6.84 15.88
C CYS A 890 -18.64 -6.19 14.72
N VAL A 891 -18.00 -6.02 13.56
CA VAL A 891 -18.66 -5.48 12.35
C VAL A 891 -19.78 -6.39 11.87
N VAL A 892 -19.60 -7.71 11.89
CA VAL A 892 -20.63 -8.69 11.52
C VAL A 892 -21.87 -8.57 12.42
N GLU A 893 -21.70 -8.38 13.73
CA GLU A 893 -22.83 -8.15 14.64
C GLU A 893 -23.50 -6.78 14.41
N ALA A 894 -22.72 -5.74 14.08
CA ALA A 894 -23.28 -4.44 13.70
C ALA A 894 -24.12 -4.53 12.41
N TYR A 895 -23.62 -5.22 11.39
CA TYR A 895 -24.36 -5.49 10.15
C TYR A 895 -25.61 -6.33 10.38
N ALA A 896 -25.53 -7.36 11.23
CA ALA A 896 -26.70 -8.16 11.60
C ALA A 896 -27.83 -7.30 12.17
N TYR A 897 -27.47 -6.32 12.99
CA TYR A 897 -28.42 -5.36 13.56
C TYR A 897 -28.99 -4.40 12.50
N LEU A 898 -28.14 -3.79 11.67
CA LEU A 898 -28.54 -2.84 10.63
C LEU A 898 -29.43 -3.47 9.57
N HIS A 899 -29.01 -4.60 9.00
CA HIS A 899 -29.75 -5.29 7.94
C HIS A 899 -31.09 -5.85 8.45
N LYS A 900 -31.19 -6.23 9.73
CA LYS A 900 -32.47 -6.60 10.36
C LYS A 900 -33.44 -5.40 10.44
N LYS A 901 -32.92 -4.19 10.60
CA LYS A 901 -33.69 -2.94 10.54
C LYS A 901 -33.83 -2.37 9.12
N ASN A 902 -33.45 -3.15 8.10
CA ASN A 902 -33.46 -2.77 6.70
C ASN A 902 -32.61 -1.52 6.39
N ILE A 903 -31.50 -1.35 7.09
CA ILE A 903 -30.55 -0.25 6.87
C ILE A 903 -29.26 -0.82 6.27
N MET A 904 -28.81 -0.25 5.16
CA MET A 904 -27.48 -0.48 4.58
C MET A 904 -26.49 0.54 5.12
N TYR A 905 -25.23 0.15 5.28
CA TYR A 905 -24.19 1.04 5.83
C TYR A 905 -23.39 1.80 4.76
N ARG A 906 -22.88 1.09 3.73
CA ARG A 906 -22.26 1.60 2.50
C ARG A 906 -20.93 2.39 2.62
N ASP A 907 -20.38 2.58 3.81
CA ASP A 907 -19.06 3.23 3.98
C ASP A 907 -18.18 2.50 5.00
N LEU A 908 -18.11 1.17 4.92
CA LEU A 908 -17.20 0.40 5.76
C LEU A 908 -15.76 0.64 5.35
N LYS A 909 -14.96 1.10 6.31
CA LYS A 909 -13.51 1.29 6.20
C LYS A 909 -12.89 1.43 7.60
N PRO A 910 -11.58 1.18 7.77
CA PRO A 910 -10.88 1.33 9.04
C PRO A 910 -11.10 2.68 9.74
N GLU A 911 -11.29 3.77 8.99
CA GLU A 911 -11.53 5.12 9.53
C GLU A 911 -12.89 5.23 10.24
N ASN A 912 -13.87 4.45 9.79
CA ASN A 912 -15.22 4.44 10.35
C ASN A 912 -15.42 3.34 11.41
N LEU A 913 -14.31 2.79 11.93
CA LEU A 913 -14.28 1.80 13.00
C LEU A 913 -13.53 2.37 14.20
N MET A 914 -14.24 2.56 15.30
CA MET A 914 -13.69 3.14 16.52
C MET A 914 -13.60 2.10 17.63
N LEU A 915 -12.52 2.12 18.40
CA LEU A 915 -12.35 1.28 19.58
C LEU A 915 -12.92 1.97 20.81
N ASP A 916 -13.75 1.27 21.58
CA ASP A 916 -14.11 1.70 22.92
C ASP A 916 -12.97 1.46 23.92
N VAL A 917 -13.19 1.85 25.19
CA VAL A 917 -12.18 1.69 26.26
C VAL A 917 -11.90 0.23 26.63
N LYS A 918 -12.78 -0.71 26.24
CA LYS A 918 -12.61 -2.15 26.45
C LYS A 918 -12.00 -2.85 25.23
N GLY A 919 -11.73 -2.13 24.14
CA GLY A 919 -11.23 -2.67 22.88
C GLY A 919 -12.31 -3.18 21.93
N TYR A 920 -13.59 -3.02 22.24
CA TYR A 920 -14.66 -3.41 21.31
C TYR A 920 -14.77 -2.41 20.16
N VAL A 921 -15.04 -2.91 18.95
CA VAL A 921 -15.15 -2.08 17.75
C VAL A 921 -16.60 -1.61 17.58
N LYS A 922 -16.76 -0.31 17.32
CA LYS A 922 -18.03 0.36 17.04
C LYS A 922 -18.00 1.02 15.66
N LEU A 923 -19.06 0.83 14.87
CA LEU A 923 -19.29 1.61 13.65
C LEU A 923 -19.63 3.07 13.99
N VAL A 924 -19.02 3.99 13.26
CA VAL A 924 -19.25 5.44 13.35
C VAL A 924 -19.46 6.05 11.96
N ASP A 925 -20.10 7.21 11.88
CA ASP A 925 -20.40 7.93 10.63
C ASP A 925 -21.44 7.21 9.75
N PHE A 926 -22.68 7.69 9.80
CA PHE A 926 -23.81 7.10 9.09
C PHE A 926 -24.25 7.96 7.91
N GLY A 927 -23.39 8.87 7.44
CA GLY A 927 -23.71 9.82 6.36
C GLY A 927 -24.13 9.16 5.05
N PHE A 928 -23.71 7.91 4.79
CA PHE A 928 -24.13 7.15 3.59
C PHE A 928 -25.07 5.99 3.91
N ALA A 929 -25.52 5.84 5.15
CA ALA A 929 -26.50 4.81 5.46
C ALA A 929 -27.79 5.07 4.66
N LYS A 930 -28.54 4.01 4.36
CA LYS A 930 -29.84 4.14 3.68
C LYS A 930 -30.79 3.05 4.12
N GLU A 931 -32.04 3.45 4.41
CA GLU A 931 -33.15 2.55 4.68
C GLU A 931 -33.69 2.04 3.34
N MET A 932 -33.94 0.74 3.27
CA MET A 932 -34.34 0.05 2.04
C MET A 932 -35.55 -0.84 2.31
N VAL A 933 -36.41 -1.01 1.31
CA VAL A 933 -37.40 -2.10 1.33
C VAL A 933 -36.73 -3.37 0.80
N ARG A 934 -37.05 -4.53 1.38
CA ARG A 934 -36.46 -5.80 0.93
C ARG A 934 -36.94 -6.13 -0.49
N GLY A 935 -35.99 -6.43 -1.37
CA GLY A 935 -36.23 -6.67 -2.81
C GLY A 935 -35.95 -5.46 -3.70
N ASP A 936 -35.93 -4.26 -3.11
CA ASP A 936 -35.63 -3.03 -3.83
C ASP A 936 -34.12 -2.82 -4.01
N LYS A 937 -33.79 -2.01 -5.01
CA LYS A 937 -32.43 -1.58 -5.33
C LYS A 937 -32.36 -0.06 -5.27
N THR A 938 -31.24 0.46 -4.77
CA THR A 938 -30.88 1.86 -4.92
C THR A 938 -29.79 2.01 -5.99
N TYR A 939 -29.73 3.17 -6.63
CA TYR A 939 -28.81 3.45 -7.75
C TYR A 939 -27.87 4.62 -7.45
N SER A 940 -27.79 5.03 -6.17
CA SER A 940 -26.90 6.09 -5.70
C SER A 940 -25.44 5.64 -5.71
N PHE A 941 -24.60 6.30 -6.50
CA PHE A 941 -23.15 6.10 -6.53
C PHE A 941 -22.49 6.77 -5.31
N VAL A 942 -22.16 5.99 -4.28
CA VAL A 942 -21.63 6.47 -2.99
C VAL A 942 -20.56 5.54 -2.43
N GLY A 943 -19.74 6.05 -1.51
CA GLY A 943 -18.77 5.27 -0.74
C GLY A 943 -17.32 5.66 -1.02
N THR A 944 -16.40 4.87 -0.48
CA THR A 944 -14.95 5.04 -0.67
C THR A 944 -14.47 4.14 -1.83
N PRO A 945 -13.78 4.65 -2.87
CA PRO A 945 -13.51 3.91 -4.11
C PRO A 945 -12.92 2.51 -3.94
N GLU A 946 -11.95 2.33 -3.04
CA GLU A 946 -11.29 1.05 -2.76
C GLU A 946 -12.23 -0.01 -2.16
N TYR A 947 -13.38 0.41 -1.62
CA TYR A 947 -14.36 -0.41 -0.90
C TYR A 947 -15.67 -0.60 -1.66
N MET A 948 -15.83 0.06 -2.83
CA MET A 948 -17.05 -0.01 -3.63
C MET A 948 -17.20 -1.39 -4.29
N ALA A 949 -18.43 -1.89 -4.30
CA ALA A 949 -18.77 -3.13 -4.97
C ALA A 949 -18.92 -2.93 -6.50
N PRO A 950 -18.64 -3.97 -7.32
CA PRO A 950 -18.70 -3.88 -8.79
C PRO A 950 -20.03 -3.39 -9.35
N GLU A 951 -21.16 -3.74 -8.73
CA GLU A 951 -22.51 -3.37 -9.15
C GLU A 951 -22.83 -1.88 -8.91
N ILE A 952 -22.18 -1.25 -7.93
CA ILE A 952 -22.24 0.21 -7.74
C ILE A 952 -21.53 0.88 -8.92
N ILE A 953 -20.33 0.40 -9.24
CA ILE A 953 -19.50 0.91 -10.35
C ILE A 953 -20.21 0.73 -11.70
N LYS A 954 -20.87 -0.42 -11.91
CA LYS A 954 -21.63 -0.74 -13.13
C LYS A 954 -23.01 -0.06 -13.18
N ASN A 955 -23.43 0.68 -12.15
CA ASN A 955 -24.77 1.28 -12.05
C ASN A 955 -25.91 0.27 -12.29
N GLN A 956 -25.76 -0.97 -11.80
CA GLN A 956 -26.75 -2.04 -11.96
C GLN A 956 -27.85 -2.01 -10.88
N GLY A 957 -27.71 -1.12 -9.91
CA GLY A 957 -28.52 -1.09 -8.70
C GLY A 957 -27.92 -2.01 -7.64
N HIS A 958 -28.01 -1.59 -6.38
CA HIS A 958 -27.41 -2.30 -5.26
C HIS A 958 -28.34 -2.35 -4.04
N ASP A 959 -28.06 -3.31 -3.16
CA ASP A 959 -28.76 -3.59 -1.90
C ASP A 959 -27.74 -3.93 -0.79
N PHE A 960 -28.20 -4.57 0.28
CA PHE A 960 -27.41 -5.00 1.44
C PHE A 960 -26.15 -5.79 1.10
N ALA A 961 -26.07 -6.41 -0.08
CA ALA A 961 -24.92 -7.21 -0.52
C ALA A 961 -23.62 -6.40 -0.65
N VAL A 962 -23.70 -5.07 -0.82
CA VAL A 962 -22.51 -4.20 -0.92
C VAL A 962 -21.75 -4.14 0.39
N ASP A 963 -22.46 -4.23 1.53
CA ASP A 963 -21.84 -4.19 2.84
C ASP A 963 -20.95 -5.43 3.06
N PHE A 964 -21.36 -6.61 2.55
CA PHE A 964 -20.56 -7.84 2.60
C PHE A 964 -19.34 -7.79 1.67
N TRP A 965 -19.46 -7.15 0.50
CA TRP A 965 -18.29 -6.87 -0.33
C TRP A 965 -17.27 -6.04 0.44
N SER A 966 -17.70 -4.91 1.00
CA SER A 966 -16.82 -4.04 1.79
C SER A 966 -16.25 -4.75 3.02
N LEU A 967 -16.95 -5.74 3.59
CA LEU A 967 -16.42 -6.59 4.67
C LEU A 967 -15.26 -7.46 4.18
N GLY A 968 -15.34 -8.02 2.98
CA GLY A 968 -14.24 -8.77 2.36
C GLY A 968 -13.00 -7.88 2.14
N ILE A 969 -13.21 -6.67 1.65
CA ILE A 969 -12.15 -5.65 1.48
C ILE A 969 -11.54 -5.27 2.83
N LEU A 970 -12.35 -5.05 3.86
CA LEU A 970 -11.88 -4.76 5.22
C LEU A 970 -10.99 -5.89 5.75
N ILE A 971 -11.44 -7.15 5.67
CA ILE A 971 -10.66 -8.31 6.16
C ILE A 971 -9.29 -8.36 5.47
N PHE A 972 -9.26 -8.15 4.15
CA PHE A 972 -8.01 -8.10 3.40
C PHE A 972 -7.10 -6.96 3.93
N GLU A 973 -7.63 -5.74 4.04
CA GLU A 973 -6.84 -4.59 4.50
C GLU A 973 -6.34 -4.76 5.94
N LEU A 974 -7.13 -5.33 6.85
CA LEU A 974 -6.68 -5.61 8.22
C LEU A 974 -5.50 -6.61 8.23
N LEU A 975 -5.53 -7.64 7.39
CA LEU A 975 -4.50 -8.70 7.35
C LEU A 975 -3.25 -8.33 6.52
N VAL A 976 -3.39 -7.43 5.56
CA VAL A 976 -2.34 -7.08 4.59
C VAL A 976 -1.75 -5.68 4.85
N GLY A 977 -2.53 -4.77 5.43
CA GLY A 977 -2.16 -3.36 5.70
C GLY A 977 -2.61 -2.36 4.64
N SER A 978 -3.13 -2.86 3.50
CA SER A 978 -3.66 -2.06 2.39
C SER A 978 -4.81 -2.80 1.69
N PRO A 979 -5.75 -2.09 1.03
CA PRO A 979 -6.84 -2.72 0.30
C PRO A 979 -6.33 -3.48 -0.95
N PRO A 980 -7.04 -4.52 -1.40
CA PRO A 980 -6.62 -5.37 -2.53
C PRO A 980 -6.62 -4.60 -3.86
N PHE A 981 -7.50 -3.61 -4.01
CA PHE A 981 -7.61 -2.75 -5.19
C PHE A 981 -7.16 -1.33 -4.82
N SER A 982 -5.99 -0.92 -5.30
CA SER A 982 -5.44 0.42 -5.04
C SER A 982 -4.72 1.00 -6.27
N SER A 983 -4.79 2.32 -6.40
CA SER A 983 -4.09 3.13 -7.41
C SER A 983 -4.12 4.60 -6.99
N SER A 984 -3.25 5.43 -7.57
CA SER A 984 -3.30 6.88 -7.44
C SER A 984 -4.51 7.51 -8.15
N GLU A 985 -5.10 6.81 -9.11
CA GLU A 985 -6.21 7.30 -9.92
C GLU A 985 -7.48 6.45 -9.67
N PRO A 986 -8.61 7.04 -9.25
CA PRO A 986 -9.85 6.30 -8.99
C PRO A 986 -10.31 5.42 -10.16
N GLN A 987 -10.15 5.90 -11.40
CA GLN A 987 -10.50 5.13 -12.62
C GLN A 987 -9.80 3.76 -12.68
N LYS A 988 -8.51 3.72 -12.32
CA LYS A 988 -7.73 2.48 -12.29
C LYS A 988 -8.15 1.57 -11.13
N ILE A 989 -8.62 2.14 -10.02
CA ILE A 989 -9.21 1.36 -8.91
C ILE A 989 -10.49 0.66 -9.40
N TYR A 990 -11.38 1.39 -10.06
CA TYR A 990 -12.61 0.81 -10.59
C TYR A 990 -12.34 -0.27 -11.64
N ALA A 991 -11.39 -0.05 -12.54
CA ALA A 991 -10.99 -1.09 -13.51
C ALA A 991 -10.55 -2.38 -12.79
N LYS A 992 -9.67 -2.28 -11.78
CA LYS A 992 -9.22 -3.44 -10.99
C LYS A 992 -10.35 -4.13 -10.22
N ILE A 993 -11.31 -3.37 -9.68
CA ILE A 993 -12.49 -3.92 -9.01
C ILE A 993 -13.35 -4.72 -10.00
N LEU A 994 -13.52 -4.20 -11.22
CA LEU A 994 -14.30 -4.86 -12.27
C LEU A 994 -13.61 -6.11 -12.81
N ASP A 995 -12.26 -6.13 -12.86
CA ASP A 995 -11.47 -7.30 -13.23
C ASP A 995 -11.58 -8.41 -12.16
N GLY A 996 -11.69 -8.04 -10.88
CA GLY A 996 -11.96 -8.96 -9.78
C GLY A 996 -10.80 -9.86 -9.35
N ASP A 997 -9.57 -9.62 -9.86
CA ASP A 997 -8.39 -10.41 -9.53
C ASP A 997 -7.75 -9.95 -8.20
N ILE A 998 -8.06 -10.66 -7.11
CA ILE A 998 -7.46 -10.41 -5.79
C ILE A 998 -6.18 -11.25 -5.64
N LYS A 999 -5.04 -10.57 -5.49
CA LYS A 999 -3.74 -11.21 -5.26
C LYS A 999 -3.46 -11.38 -3.78
N TYR A 1000 -3.35 -12.63 -3.33
CA TYR A 1000 -3.13 -12.97 -1.93
C TYR A 1000 -1.64 -13.18 -1.60
N PRO A 1001 -1.09 -12.47 -0.61
CA PRO A 1001 0.22 -12.80 -0.07
C PRO A 1001 0.29 -14.23 0.49
N PRO A 1002 1.46 -14.91 0.41
CA PRO A 1002 1.60 -16.32 0.77
C PRO A 1002 1.39 -16.59 2.27
N TYR A 1003 1.49 -15.56 3.12
CA TYR A 1003 1.33 -15.70 4.57
C TYR A 1003 -0.13 -15.73 5.05
N LEU A 1004 -1.13 -15.43 4.21
CA LEU A 1004 -2.53 -15.50 4.63
C LEU A 1004 -2.98 -16.96 4.71
N SER A 1005 -3.74 -17.30 5.75
CA SER A 1005 -4.31 -18.64 5.87
C SER A 1005 -5.34 -18.93 4.76
N GLU A 1006 -5.52 -20.20 4.43
CA GLU A 1006 -6.56 -20.65 3.50
C GLU A 1006 -7.98 -20.37 4.03
N ALA A 1007 -8.14 -20.19 5.35
CA ALA A 1007 -9.39 -19.72 5.95
C ALA A 1007 -9.64 -18.24 5.64
N ALA A 1008 -8.62 -17.39 5.77
CA ALA A 1008 -8.69 -15.97 5.43
C ALA A 1008 -8.97 -15.75 3.93
N LYS A 1009 -8.22 -16.43 3.05
CA LYS A 1009 -8.45 -16.36 1.60
C LYS A 1009 -9.86 -16.79 1.21
N SER A 1010 -10.35 -17.88 1.83
CA SER A 1010 -11.70 -18.39 1.58
C SER A 1010 -12.80 -17.39 1.99
N ILE A 1011 -12.71 -16.77 3.18
CA ILE A 1011 -13.75 -15.81 3.61
C ILE A 1011 -13.73 -14.56 2.71
N ILE A 1012 -12.54 -14.04 2.35
CA ILE A 1012 -12.41 -12.87 1.47
C ILE A 1012 -13.01 -13.17 0.09
N ASN A 1013 -12.67 -14.31 -0.51
CA ASN A 1013 -13.21 -14.72 -1.82
C ASN A 1013 -14.74 -14.90 -1.80
N LYS A 1014 -15.29 -15.47 -0.73
CA LYS A 1014 -16.74 -15.69 -0.61
C LYS A 1014 -17.53 -14.40 -0.34
N LEU A 1015 -16.94 -13.44 0.38
CA LEU A 1015 -17.53 -12.11 0.59
C LEU A 1015 -17.41 -11.21 -0.64
N SER A 1016 -16.32 -11.36 -1.40
CA SER A 1016 -15.98 -10.52 -2.56
C SER A 1016 -16.36 -11.17 -3.89
N ARG A 1017 -17.44 -11.96 -3.93
CA ARG A 1017 -17.95 -12.52 -5.19
C ARG A 1017 -18.47 -11.40 -6.10
N PRO A 1018 -18.18 -11.42 -7.42
CA PRO A 1018 -18.65 -10.38 -8.33
C PRO A 1018 -20.17 -10.23 -8.36
N ARG A 1019 -20.92 -11.34 -8.30
CA ARG A 1019 -22.38 -11.35 -8.28
C ARG A 1019 -22.92 -11.17 -6.85
N PRO A 1020 -23.78 -10.18 -6.59
CA PRO A 1020 -24.27 -9.88 -5.25
C PRO A 1020 -25.02 -11.03 -4.58
N GLY A 1021 -25.80 -11.81 -5.35
CA GLY A 1021 -26.58 -12.92 -4.81
C GLY A 1021 -25.76 -14.16 -4.41
N GLN A 1022 -24.50 -14.25 -4.87
CA GLN A 1022 -23.56 -15.33 -4.51
C GLN A 1022 -22.65 -14.96 -3.32
N ARG A 1023 -22.75 -13.75 -2.78
CA ARG A 1023 -21.91 -13.31 -1.66
C ARG A 1023 -22.35 -13.95 -0.36
N LEU A 1024 -21.38 -14.49 0.38
CA LEU A 1024 -21.62 -14.97 1.74
C LEU A 1024 -22.22 -13.85 2.60
N GLY A 1025 -23.29 -14.14 3.35
CA GLY A 1025 -24.05 -13.12 4.06
C GLY A 1025 -25.33 -12.69 3.33
N ASN A 1026 -25.37 -12.85 2.00
CA ASN A 1026 -26.56 -12.61 1.17
C ASN A 1026 -27.19 -13.91 0.64
N THR A 1027 -26.63 -15.06 0.99
CA THR A 1027 -27.12 -16.45 0.74
C THR A 1027 -28.29 -16.80 1.67
N LYS A 1028 -28.86 -18.01 1.58
CA LYS A 1028 -30.11 -18.40 2.28
C LYS A 1028 -30.09 -18.11 3.78
N ASN A 1029 -29.00 -18.45 4.46
CA ASN A 1029 -28.89 -18.26 5.92
C ASN A 1029 -28.40 -16.85 6.29
N GLY A 1030 -28.22 -15.97 5.30
CA GLY A 1030 -27.75 -14.61 5.46
C GLY A 1030 -26.45 -14.54 6.24
N ILE A 1031 -26.38 -13.62 7.21
CA ILE A 1031 -25.20 -13.42 8.07
C ILE A 1031 -24.82 -14.66 8.88
N LYS A 1032 -25.73 -15.64 9.08
CA LYS A 1032 -25.38 -16.89 9.78
C LYS A 1032 -24.26 -17.64 9.06
N ASP A 1033 -24.22 -17.64 7.73
CA ASP A 1033 -23.16 -18.31 6.99
C ASP A 1033 -21.79 -17.66 7.19
N ILE A 1034 -21.75 -16.35 7.41
CA ILE A 1034 -20.52 -15.64 7.79
C ILE A 1034 -20.06 -16.13 9.17
N ARG A 1035 -20.98 -16.21 10.15
CA ARG A 1035 -20.66 -16.64 11.52
C ARG A 1035 -20.12 -18.07 11.62
N HIS A 1036 -20.61 -18.97 10.77
CA HIS A 1036 -20.20 -20.38 10.73
C HIS A 1036 -18.98 -20.63 9.84
N HIS A 1037 -18.48 -19.62 9.12
CA HIS A 1037 -17.30 -19.81 8.29
C HIS A 1037 -16.08 -20.17 9.15
N ARG A 1038 -15.28 -21.14 8.70
CA ARG A 1038 -14.11 -21.68 9.42
C ARG A 1038 -13.11 -20.63 9.94
N TRP A 1039 -13.04 -19.47 9.30
CA TRP A 1039 -12.19 -18.35 9.74
C TRP A 1039 -12.61 -17.78 11.11
N PHE A 1040 -13.88 -17.90 11.47
CA PHE A 1040 -14.41 -17.57 12.80
C PHE A 1040 -14.50 -18.79 13.73
N GLY A 1041 -13.85 -19.92 13.43
CA GLY A 1041 -14.04 -21.19 14.14
C GLY A 1041 -13.82 -21.13 15.66
N ASN A 1042 -12.98 -20.20 16.14
CA ASN A 1042 -12.70 -20.00 17.56
C ASN A 1042 -13.53 -18.87 18.21
N MET A 1043 -14.42 -18.21 17.47
CA MET A 1043 -15.20 -17.06 17.96
C MET A 1043 -16.47 -17.51 18.67
N ASN A 1044 -16.60 -17.17 19.95
CA ASN A 1044 -17.85 -17.35 20.68
C ASN A 1044 -18.76 -16.12 20.51
N TRP A 1045 -19.67 -16.19 19.54
CA TRP A 1045 -20.60 -15.11 19.21
C TRP A 1045 -21.53 -14.69 20.35
N HIS A 1046 -21.94 -15.62 21.21
CA HIS A 1046 -22.77 -15.28 22.38
C HIS A 1046 -21.97 -14.43 23.37
N LYS A 1047 -20.77 -14.88 23.77
CA LYS A 1047 -19.86 -14.12 24.64
C LYS A 1047 -19.51 -12.76 24.04
N LEU A 1048 -19.36 -12.68 22.71
CA LEU A 1048 -19.09 -11.42 22.03
C LEU A 1048 -20.24 -10.42 22.26
N ARG A 1049 -21.49 -10.84 22.04
CA ARG A 1049 -22.69 -9.99 22.23
C ARG A 1049 -22.90 -9.52 23.65
N VAL A 1050 -22.57 -10.35 24.65
CA VAL A 1050 -22.70 -9.97 26.07
C VAL A 1050 -21.45 -9.26 26.62
N GLY A 1051 -20.46 -8.96 25.77
CA GLY A 1051 -19.26 -8.22 26.19
C GLY A 1051 -18.28 -9.01 27.07
N GLN A 1052 -18.27 -10.35 26.95
CA GLN A 1052 -17.46 -11.29 27.76
C GLN A 1052 -16.28 -11.91 27.01
N VAL A 1053 -15.97 -11.44 25.80
CA VAL A 1053 -14.76 -11.86 25.08
C VAL A 1053 -13.65 -10.89 25.44
N ASP A 1054 -12.52 -11.40 25.90
CA ASP A 1054 -11.32 -10.60 26.11
C ASP A 1054 -10.84 -10.06 24.76
N ALA A 1055 -10.99 -8.76 24.54
CA ALA A 1055 -10.76 -8.13 23.26
C ALA A 1055 -9.24 -8.07 22.97
N PRO A 1056 -8.72 -8.80 21.95
CA PRO A 1056 -7.28 -8.78 21.63
C PRO A 1056 -6.81 -7.41 21.15
N THR A 1057 -7.72 -6.54 20.72
CA THR A 1057 -7.52 -5.14 20.36
C THR A 1057 -7.10 -4.25 21.53
N VAL A 1058 -7.30 -4.65 22.79
CA VAL A 1058 -6.84 -3.87 23.96
C VAL A 1058 -5.33 -3.61 23.89
N ARG A 1059 -4.55 -4.51 23.28
CA ARG A 1059 -3.10 -4.33 23.06
C ARG A 1059 -2.74 -3.18 22.10
N LEU A 1060 -3.71 -2.67 21.35
CA LEU A 1060 -3.56 -1.52 20.44
C LEU A 1060 -3.85 -0.18 21.13
N ILE A 1061 -4.45 -0.19 22.33
CA ILE A 1061 -4.89 1.01 23.05
C ILE A 1061 -3.74 1.51 23.93
N ARG A 1062 -3.38 2.79 23.79
CA ARG A 1062 -2.36 3.44 24.62
C ARG A 1062 -2.94 3.79 25.99
N LYS A 1063 -2.12 3.65 27.03
CA LYS A 1063 -2.45 4.10 28.41
C LYS A 1063 -2.10 5.58 28.58
N GLY A 1064 -3.00 6.36 29.15
CA GLY A 1064 -2.78 7.79 29.41
C GLY A 1064 -4.10 8.57 29.52
N PRO A 1065 -4.08 9.89 29.31
CA PRO A 1065 -5.29 10.71 29.26
C PRO A 1065 -6.31 10.16 28.25
N CYS A 1066 -7.60 10.40 28.48
CA CYS A 1066 -8.69 9.84 27.67
C CYS A 1066 -8.57 10.14 26.15
N TYR A 1067 -7.84 11.19 25.77
CA TYR A 1067 -7.61 11.61 24.39
C TYR A 1067 -6.27 11.13 23.79
N ILE A 1068 -5.49 10.29 24.48
CA ILE A 1068 -4.14 9.88 24.03
C ILE A 1068 -4.14 9.05 22.74
N ASN A 1069 -5.27 8.44 22.40
CA ASN A 1069 -5.43 7.64 21.19
C ASN A 1069 -5.90 8.46 19.97
N PHE A 1070 -5.90 9.79 20.07
CA PHE A 1070 -6.32 10.71 19.01
C PHE A 1070 -5.19 11.66 18.63
N ASP A 1071 -5.17 12.06 17.36
CA ASP A 1071 -4.28 13.10 16.87
C ASP A 1071 -4.63 14.46 17.50
N ARG A 1072 -3.63 15.35 17.58
CA ARG A 1072 -3.82 16.70 18.13
C ARG A 1072 -4.13 17.68 16.99
N PHE A 1073 -5.19 18.47 17.14
CA PHE A 1073 -5.62 19.45 16.14
C PHE A 1073 -5.62 20.87 16.72
N PRO A 1074 -5.17 21.89 15.98
CA PRO A 1074 -5.17 23.28 16.44
C PRO A 1074 -6.59 23.82 16.58
N PRO A 1075 -6.89 24.70 17.56
CA PRO A 1075 -8.24 25.21 17.79
C PRO A 1075 -8.82 25.90 16.55
N ASP A 1076 -10.14 25.75 16.35
CA ASP A 1076 -10.86 26.39 15.25
C ASP A 1076 -11.28 27.81 15.67
N LEU A 1077 -10.61 28.81 15.10
CA LEU A 1077 -10.90 30.23 15.31
C LEU A 1077 -11.93 30.78 14.31
N THR A 1078 -12.36 29.99 13.33
CA THR A 1078 -13.27 30.46 12.27
C THR A 1078 -14.72 30.44 12.74
N LYS A 1079 -15.40 31.59 12.63
CA LYS A 1079 -16.82 31.72 12.98
C LYS A 1079 -17.67 31.51 11.73
N ALA A 1080 -18.54 30.51 11.74
CA ALA A 1080 -19.48 30.28 10.64
C ALA A 1080 -20.58 31.34 10.64
N ASP A 1081 -21.09 31.69 9.46
CA ASP A 1081 -22.22 32.59 9.30
C ASP A 1081 -23.53 31.97 9.82
N GLU A 1082 -24.50 32.85 10.10
CA GLU A 1082 -25.83 32.43 10.53
C GLU A 1082 -26.65 31.88 9.36
N GLU A 1083 -27.54 30.94 9.67
CA GLU A 1083 -28.40 30.27 8.69
C GLU A 1083 -29.79 30.06 9.33
N PHE A 1084 -30.82 30.59 8.69
CA PHE A 1084 -32.17 30.79 9.24
C PHE A 1084 -33.29 30.13 8.42
N SER A 1085 -32.99 29.30 7.42
CA SER A 1085 -34.01 28.65 6.58
C SER A 1085 -34.90 27.65 7.33
N GLY A 1086 -34.49 27.22 8.53
CA GLY A 1086 -35.34 26.45 9.45
C GLY A 1086 -35.46 24.96 9.14
N TRP A 1087 -34.72 24.44 8.16
CA TRP A 1087 -34.66 23.01 7.82
C TRP A 1087 -34.26 22.13 9.01
N ASP A 1088 -33.52 22.70 9.95
CA ASP A 1088 -32.94 22.06 11.12
C ASP A 1088 -33.86 22.03 12.34
N ARG A 1089 -35.17 22.34 12.19
CA ARG A 1089 -36.14 22.46 13.30
C ARG A 1089 -36.18 21.25 14.24
N GLU A 1090 -35.86 20.06 13.75
CA GLU A 1090 -35.88 18.83 14.54
C GLU A 1090 -34.60 18.52 15.32
N PHE A 1091 -33.55 19.34 15.18
CA PHE A 1091 -32.35 19.32 16.03
C PHE A 1091 -32.60 20.09 17.32
#